data_AF-A0A518LKJ1-F1
#
_entry.id   AF-A0A518LKJ1-F1
#
_cell.length_a   1.000
_cell.length_b   1.000
_cell.length_c   1.000
_cell.angle_alpha   90.00
_cell.angle_beta   90.00
_cell.angle_gamma   90.00
#
_symmetry.space_group_name_H-M   'P 1'
#
loop_
_entity.id
_entity.type
_entity.pdbx_description
1 polymer ?
#
loop_
_entity_poly.entity_id
_entity_poly.type
_entity_poly.pdbx_seq_one_letter_code
_entity_poly.pdbx_strand_id
1 'polypeptide(L)'
;MQRQAFLAVSAAIAISVYASAHATIIYVDDTATGTGDGSWWGDAHTNLQDALAEASSGDEIRVAQGIYFPHNTDHTVSFELVNGVLLKGGFRGGTGSDPDEYAPSKFPTILSGDIDHDDSNGCALDDDTNSVHVVKAVNVGSGTVLQGFQIVRGNAGFGDGGGLQIVGMGSTLQVLDCEFHCNRAASGGAVDHGGSQSEYFNCVFHDNVAAAFGGAIFAYGGILDIAQSSFWSNSAPLGGALEISEVASAEITDCTFTNHENADYGGAIHNQNSIDTRIVDCSFSSNTASFNGGAIYHLQGEDLSIIDSEFDANASTFGSGGAVLYSGTDAIFRNCSFSSNIADQENGGALYVVADDSIVVACDFDGNEAYSGGAIYASCTVFTSVNTRFFSNSAFADGGAITFSGTTLDALNSLLAKNQADNGGAIYSSGSISILVNCTVADNGATSLHGGIYSVGNATIRNSILWGNEAPTGSTVEQQIAVGGSATLTATYCDVMGGIGGATNKNVDPWFADPDGYNYRLRLCSACLDSADFDQVDDDVHDVDGDPANNGDATPDLDLHIRAVDRPNIADTGVGTHTFTDMGAFENCIGDANGDQKVNGLDIQPFVNCLLDNPAESDVCDCADSTLDGELTLDDVPCFVSVLLGVTDGCYTCAEGGLERGIADCNENEVPDANDIAEGTSQDCNGNFIPDECDIAAETSVDVDENGVPDECQTDCNGNDVPDEKDIADEESLDCNENGIPDECERDCNSNGVPDDCDLDPEDPDGDEWVSPDCNTNGVPDECEDDCNENGVPDDCDVDPEDPDGDEWVSPDCNENGYPDECDLTLPPGLGSYDCNENEIPDECDIAEETSCDANANDVPDECDILLEECVDANEDECCDEEESLMGGGESMMSSSSEGPCAELTEAECWAVFHDWAMQQCWGPQCESTGFEQFQSARAKLAELGLLFGNPES
;
A
#
# COMPACT_ATOMS: atom_id res chain seq x y z
N MET A 1 -3.78 4.50 -13.52
CA MET A 1 -3.91 5.59 -14.53
C MET A 1 -5.37 5.92 -14.89
N GLN A 2 -6.32 4.98 -14.88
CA GLN A 2 -7.76 5.25 -15.12
C GLN A 2 -8.40 6.13 -14.03
N ARG A 3 -7.98 6.01 -12.76
CA ARG A 3 -8.39 6.90 -11.65
C ARG A 3 -8.17 8.39 -11.94
N GLN A 4 -7.07 8.76 -12.61
CA GLN A 4 -6.78 10.15 -12.99
C GLN A 4 -7.52 10.57 -14.28
N ALA A 5 -7.83 9.64 -15.18
CA ALA A 5 -8.63 9.91 -16.37
C ALA A 5 -10.10 10.15 -16.03
N PHE A 6 -10.66 9.45 -15.04
CA PHE A 6 -12.03 9.64 -14.55
C PHE A 6 -12.17 10.92 -13.71
N LEU A 7 -11.22 11.19 -12.80
CA LEU A 7 -11.09 12.49 -12.13
C LEU A 7 -10.94 13.66 -13.11
N ALA A 8 -10.28 13.45 -14.26
CA ALA A 8 -10.18 14.46 -15.32
C ALA A 8 -11.50 14.67 -16.09
N VAL A 9 -12.38 13.66 -16.16
CA VAL A 9 -13.74 13.80 -16.71
C VAL A 9 -14.65 14.51 -15.70
N SER A 10 -14.57 14.20 -14.41
CA SER A 10 -15.30 14.91 -13.34
C SER A 10 -14.85 16.38 -13.19
N ALA A 11 -13.55 16.64 -13.33
CA ALA A 11 -13.03 18.02 -13.41
C ALA A 11 -13.43 18.75 -14.70
N ALA A 12 -13.65 18.02 -15.81
CA ALA A 12 -14.15 18.59 -17.05
C ALA A 12 -15.65 18.94 -16.99
N ILE A 13 -16.44 18.20 -16.21
CA ILE A 13 -17.87 18.48 -15.98
C ILE A 13 -18.04 19.71 -15.09
N ALA A 14 -17.16 19.92 -14.10
CA ALA A 14 -17.10 21.15 -13.32
C ALA A 14 -16.56 22.38 -14.10
N ILE A 15 -15.97 22.19 -15.29
CA ILE A 15 -15.40 23.27 -16.11
C ILE A 15 -16.03 23.26 -17.51
N SER A 16 -17.35 23.44 -17.57
CA SER A 16 -18.00 24.05 -18.73
C SER A 16 -18.41 25.49 -18.36
N VAL A 17 -17.40 26.37 -18.24
CA VAL A 17 -17.63 27.82 -18.14
C VAL A 17 -18.07 28.32 -19.51
N TYR A 18 -19.38 28.36 -19.74
CA TYR A 18 -19.96 29.04 -20.89
C TYR A 18 -19.87 30.56 -20.70
N ALA A 19 -18.96 31.16 -21.45
CA ALA A 19 -19.01 32.58 -21.73
C ALA A 19 -20.19 32.89 -22.68
N SER A 20 -21.31 33.38 -22.14
CA SER A 20 -22.26 34.20 -22.91
C SER A 20 -23.13 35.13 -22.05
N ALA A 21 -22.68 36.39 -21.96
CA ALA A 21 -23.47 37.63 -22.01
C ALA A 21 -24.80 37.74 -21.23
N HIS A 22 -24.76 37.48 -19.92
CA HIS A 22 -25.33 38.23 -18.77
C HIS A 22 -25.76 37.23 -17.69
N ALA A 23 -24.82 36.86 -16.81
CA ALA A 23 -25.17 36.15 -15.58
C ALA A 23 -25.51 37.21 -14.52
N THR A 24 -26.80 37.45 -14.28
CA THR A 24 -27.23 38.23 -13.12
C THR A 24 -27.30 37.27 -11.95
N ILE A 25 -26.74 37.66 -10.80
CA ILE A 25 -26.86 36.90 -9.56
C ILE A 25 -28.09 37.46 -8.82
N ILE A 26 -29.04 36.59 -8.52
CA ILE A 26 -30.26 36.90 -7.76
C ILE A 26 -30.14 36.25 -6.38
N TYR A 27 -30.29 37.05 -5.33
CA TYR A 27 -30.10 36.60 -3.94
C TYR A 27 -31.44 36.34 -3.25
N VAL A 28 -31.49 35.26 -2.47
CA VAL A 28 -32.66 34.83 -1.68
C VAL A 28 -32.26 34.58 -0.23
N ASP A 29 -32.93 35.25 0.71
CA ASP A 29 -32.70 35.12 2.15
C ASP A 29 -34.02 35.43 2.88
N ASP A 30 -34.59 34.43 3.56
CA ASP A 30 -35.89 34.56 4.26
C ASP A 30 -35.83 35.54 5.44
N THR A 31 -34.62 35.88 5.90
CA THR A 31 -34.37 36.86 6.96
C THR A 31 -34.05 38.27 6.46
N ALA A 32 -33.97 38.48 5.14
CA ALA A 32 -33.68 39.79 4.57
C ALA A 32 -34.71 40.85 4.96
N THR A 33 -34.24 42.09 5.18
CA THR A 33 -35.09 43.21 5.66
C THR A 33 -35.07 44.44 4.75
N GLY A 34 -34.34 44.37 3.64
CA GLY A 34 -34.20 45.45 2.67
C GLY A 34 -35.41 45.60 1.74
N THR A 35 -35.14 46.01 0.50
CA THR A 35 -36.14 46.31 -0.52
C THR A 35 -36.79 45.08 -1.14
N GLY A 36 -36.16 43.91 -1.03
CA GLY A 36 -36.64 42.65 -1.60
C GLY A 36 -36.60 42.66 -3.12
N ASP A 37 -35.51 43.18 -3.70
CA ASP A 37 -35.28 43.25 -5.14
C ASP A 37 -34.24 42.24 -5.66
N GLY A 38 -33.70 41.39 -4.77
CA GLY A 38 -32.79 40.30 -5.15
C GLY A 38 -31.38 40.75 -5.55
N SER A 39 -31.04 42.04 -5.41
CA SER A 39 -29.78 42.59 -5.95
C SER A 39 -28.50 42.28 -5.15
N TRP A 40 -28.64 41.99 -3.85
CA TRP A 40 -27.59 41.51 -2.93
C TRP A 40 -28.24 40.99 -1.64
N TRP A 41 -27.48 40.34 -0.75
CA TRP A 41 -28.00 39.72 0.49
C TRP A 41 -28.89 40.62 1.37
N GLY A 42 -28.59 41.92 1.50
CA GLY A 42 -29.41 42.83 2.31
C GLY A 42 -30.76 43.20 1.67
N ASP A 43 -30.84 43.19 0.35
CA ASP A 43 -32.04 43.44 -0.45
C ASP A 43 -32.60 42.15 -1.10
N ALA A 44 -32.17 40.98 -0.62
CA ALA A 44 -32.54 39.68 -1.18
C ALA A 44 -34.06 39.43 -1.15
N HIS A 45 -34.53 38.61 -2.08
CA HIS A 45 -35.91 38.13 -2.06
C HIS A 45 -36.13 37.28 -0.80
N THR A 46 -37.19 37.55 -0.04
CA THR A 46 -37.55 36.75 1.13
C THR A 46 -38.30 35.46 0.78
N ASN A 47 -38.63 35.27 -0.50
CA ASN A 47 -39.30 34.08 -1.02
C ASN A 47 -38.60 33.62 -2.30
N LEU A 48 -38.24 32.34 -2.35
CA LEU A 48 -37.57 31.74 -3.51
C LEU A 48 -38.41 31.80 -4.79
N GLN A 49 -39.75 31.74 -4.70
CA GLN A 49 -40.63 31.84 -5.86
C GLN A 49 -40.52 33.20 -6.57
N ASP A 50 -40.25 34.28 -5.84
CA ASP A 50 -40.10 35.61 -6.43
C ASP A 50 -38.82 35.67 -7.27
N ALA A 51 -37.73 35.07 -6.79
CA ALA A 51 -36.47 34.95 -7.53
C ALA A 51 -36.61 34.03 -8.76
N LEU A 52 -37.30 32.89 -8.63
CA LEU A 52 -37.57 31.98 -9.76
C LEU A 52 -38.42 32.64 -10.84
N ALA A 53 -39.37 33.51 -10.47
CA ALA A 53 -40.19 34.27 -11.42
C ALA A 53 -39.42 35.38 -12.15
N GLU A 54 -38.32 35.88 -11.57
CA GLU A 54 -37.46 36.91 -12.14
C GLU A 54 -36.37 36.34 -13.07
N ALA A 55 -35.84 35.16 -12.71
CA ALA A 55 -34.68 34.57 -13.38
C ALA A 55 -34.94 34.22 -14.85
N SER A 56 -33.88 34.30 -15.65
CA SER A 56 -33.84 33.92 -17.06
C SER A 56 -32.63 33.03 -17.34
N SER A 57 -32.69 32.27 -18.44
CA SER A 57 -31.58 31.40 -18.86
C SER A 57 -30.23 32.16 -18.87
N GLY A 58 -29.24 31.63 -18.15
CA GLY A 58 -27.92 32.22 -17.93
C GLY A 58 -27.72 32.87 -16.55
N ASP A 59 -28.80 33.10 -15.79
CA ASP A 59 -28.74 33.65 -14.44
C ASP A 59 -28.35 32.61 -13.37
N GLU A 60 -27.88 33.10 -12.23
CA GLU A 60 -27.58 32.33 -11.02
C GLU A 60 -28.48 32.81 -9.88
N ILE A 61 -29.16 31.88 -9.19
CA ILE A 61 -29.92 32.16 -7.97
C ILE A 61 -29.14 31.59 -6.78
N ARG A 62 -28.75 32.45 -5.83
CA ARG A 62 -28.09 32.07 -4.57
C ARG A 62 -29.07 32.13 -3.42
N VAL A 63 -29.16 31.04 -2.68
CA VAL A 63 -30.12 30.89 -1.57
C VAL A 63 -29.37 30.70 -0.26
N ALA A 64 -29.68 31.55 0.72
CA ALA A 64 -29.14 31.45 2.07
C ALA A 64 -29.62 30.17 2.78
N GLN A 65 -28.96 29.82 3.88
CA GLN A 65 -29.44 28.84 4.83
C GLN A 65 -30.84 29.22 5.33
N GLY A 66 -31.69 28.23 5.52
CA GLY A 66 -33.09 28.46 5.88
C GLY A 66 -34.00 27.33 5.40
N ILE A 67 -35.28 27.43 5.73
CA ILE A 67 -36.31 26.49 5.27
C ILE A 67 -37.28 27.24 4.37
N TYR A 68 -37.39 26.78 3.13
CA TYR A 68 -38.18 27.40 2.08
C TYR A 68 -39.32 26.45 1.67
N PHE A 69 -40.52 27.00 1.58
CA PHE A 69 -41.75 26.27 1.28
C PHE A 69 -42.31 26.69 -0.09
N PRO A 70 -42.73 25.75 -0.95
CA PRO A 70 -43.29 26.08 -2.27
C PRO A 70 -44.52 27.00 -2.20
N HIS A 71 -45.34 26.81 -1.17
CA HIS A 71 -46.52 27.61 -0.85
C HIS A 71 -46.92 27.43 0.63
N ASN A 72 -47.84 28.24 1.15
CA ASN A 72 -48.26 28.19 2.55
C ASN A 72 -49.46 27.26 2.84
N THR A 73 -50.21 26.86 1.80
CA THR A 73 -51.46 26.07 1.94
C THR A 73 -51.87 25.28 0.69
N ASP A 74 -51.12 25.38 -0.42
CA ASP A 74 -51.54 24.78 -1.70
C ASP A 74 -50.48 23.78 -2.09
N HIS A 75 -50.85 22.51 -1.95
CA HIS A 75 -49.92 21.41 -1.98
C HIS A 75 -49.55 21.06 -3.43
N THR A 76 -50.26 21.63 -4.40
CA THR A 76 -50.00 21.42 -5.83
C THR A 76 -48.93 22.35 -6.40
N VAL A 77 -48.49 23.34 -5.61
CA VAL A 77 -47.43 24.28 -5.98
C VAL A 77 -46.06 23.67 -5.62
N SER A 78 -45.11 23.83 -6.52
CA SER A 78 -43.72 23.36 -6.42
C SER A 78 -42.76 24.52 -6.72
N PHE A 79 -41.49 24.36 -6.37
CA PHE A 79 -40.41 25.18 -6.93
C PHE A 79 -40.11 24.70 -8.35
N GLU A 80 -40.58 25.43 -9.36
CA GLU A 80 -40.35 25.08 -10.77
C GLU A 80 -39.02 25.66 -11.25
N LEU A 81 -38.09 24.80 -11.68
CA LEU A 81 -36.78 25.20 -12.18
C LEU A 81 -36.91 25.95 -13.50
N VAL A 82 -36.12 27.01 -13.64
CA VAL A 82 -36.07 27.81 -14.86
C VAL A 82 -35.01 27.22 -15.79
N ASN A 83 -35.39 26.93 -17.04
CA ASN A 83 -34.49 26.38 -18.04
C ASN A 83 -33.22 27.25 -18.22
N GLY A 84 -32.06 26.64 -18.03
CA GLY A 84 -30.75 27.26 -18.19
C GLY A 84 -30.30 28.13 -17.02
N VAL A 85 -30.91 27.99 -15.84
CA VAL A 85 -30.54 28.71 -14.60
C VAL A 85 -29.79 27.78 -13.66
N LEU A 86 -28.75 28.33 -13.01
CA LEU A 86 -28.09 27.70 -11.87
C LEU A 86 -28.81 28.11 -10.59
N LEU A 87 -29.47 27.16 -9.94
CA LEU A 87 -30.07 27.35 -8.62
C LEU A 87 -29.16 26.73 -7.57
N LYS A 88 -28.65 27.54 -6.63
CA LYS A 88 -27.61 27.14 -5.68
C LYS A 88 -27.96 27.51 -4.23
N GLY A 89 -28.06 26.50 -3.36
CA GLY A 89 -28.26 26.60 -1.92
C GLY A 89 -26.97 26.28 -1.15
N GLY A 90 -26.88 26.63 0.13
CA GLY A 90 -25.69 26.38 0.95
C GLY A 90 -24.91 27.63 1.34
N PHE A 91 -25.49 28.82 1.19
CA PHE A 91 -24.85 30.09 1.53
C PHE A 91 -25.18 30.53 2.96
N ARG A 92 -24.23 31.19 3.62
CA ARG A 92 -24.44 31.75 4.96
C ARG A 92 -25.57 32.79 5.02
N GLY A 93 -25.72 33.61 3.98
CA GLY A 93 -26.70 34.69 3.90
C GLY A 93 -26.37 35.91 4.77
N GLY A 94 -27.29 36.88 4.85
CA GLY A 94 -27.08 38.19 5.47
C GLY A 94 -26.83 38.20 6.98
N THR A 95 -26.81 37.02 7.62
CA THR A 95 -26.72 36.85 9.08
C THR A 95 -25.27 36.78 9.63
N GLY A 96 -24.22 37.06 8.84
CA GLY A 96 -22.87 37.21 9.41
C GLY A 96 -21.81 37.89 8.55
N SER A 97 -20.55 37.65 8.92
CA SER A 97 -19.40 38.46 8.48
C SER A 97 -19.04 38.27 7.01
N ASP A 98 -19.29 37.08 6.46
CA ASP A 98 -19.17 36.78 5.04
C ASP A 98 -20.47 36.12 4.54
N PRO A 99 -21.39 36.90 3.97
CA PRO A 99 -22.66 36.39 3.45
C PRO A 99 -22.51 35.42 2.25
N ASP A 100 -21.41 35.52 1.49
CA ASP A 100 -21.12 34.69 0.32
C ASP A 100 -20.35 33.39 0.69
N GLU A 101 -20.10 33.14 1.98
CA GLU A 101 -19.49 31.89 2.44
C GLU A 101 -20.39 30.70 2.01
N TYR A 102 -19.85 29.86 1.12
CA TYR A 102 -20.54 28.70 0.54
C TYR A 102 -20.04 27.42 1.18
N ALA A 103 -20.91 26.74 1.92
CA ALA A 103 -20.65 25.45 2.53
C ALA A 103 -21.98 24.76 2.86
N PRO A 104 -22.57 23.96 1.92
CA PRO A 104 -23.88 23.34 2.10
C PRO A 104 -24.03 22.53 3.39
N SER A 105 -22.98 21.85 3.84
CA SER A 105 -22.96 21.09 5.10
C SER A 105 -22.97 21.97 6.36
N LYS A 106 -22.54 23.23 6.26
CA LYS A 106 -22.48 24.19 7.37
C LYS A 106 -23.68 25.16 7.36
N PHE A 107 -24.21 25.45 6.18
CA PHE A 107 -25.28 26.43 5.95
C PHE A 107 -26.43 25.77 5.18
N PRO A 108 -27.16 24.82 5.79
CA PRO A 108 -28.16 24.03 5.08
C PRO A 108 -29.29 24.90 4.54
N THR A 109 -29.56 24.76 3.24
CA THR A 109 -30.73 25.33 2.57
C THR A 109 -31.72 24.21 2.29
N ILE A 110 -32.86 24.26 2.97
CA ILE A 110 -33.86 23.19 2.97
C ILE A 110 -35.06 23.62 2.14
N LEU A 111 -35.38 22.86 1.08
CA LEU A 111 -36.63 22.96 0.35
C LEU A 111 -37.60 21.92 0.93
N SER A 112 -38.63 22.38 1.63
CA SER A 112 -39.51 21.50 2.40
C SER A 112 -40.93 21.43 1.85
N GLY A 113 -41.46 20.21 1.77
CA GLY A 113 -42.85 19.93 1.42
C GLY A 113 -43.84 20.03 2.59
N ASP A 114 -43.37 20.18 3.83
CA ASP A 114 -44.20 20.31 5.05
C ASP A 114 -44.75 21.74 5.19
N ILE A 115 -45.72 22.06 4.33
CA ILE A 115 -46.22 23.42 4.14
C ILE A 115 -47.19 23.89 5.22
N ASP A 116 -47.69 23.00 6.06
CA ASP A 116 -48.55 23.29 7.21
C ASP A 116 -47.89 23.08 8.58
N HIS A 117 -46.63 22.65 8.59
CA HIS A 117 -45.75 22.59 9.76
C HIS A 117 -46.24 21.65 10.86
N ASP A 118 -46.89 20.55 10.50
CA ASP A 118 -47.41 19.56 11.43
C ASP A 118 -46.57 18.27 11.49
N ASP A 119 -45.61 18.10 10.59
CA ASP A 119 -44.64 17.02 10.63
C ASP A 119 -43.58 17.24 11.73
N SER A 120 -43.74 16.50 12.83
CA SER A 120 -42.77 16.49 13.94
C SER A 120 -41.35 16.09 13.49
N ASN A 121 -40.32 16.39 14.31
CA ASN A 121 -38.92 16.09 13.96
C ASN A 121 -38.73 14.60 13.57
N GLY A 122 -38.28 14.36 12.34
CA GLY A 122 -38.04 13.03 11.75
C GLY A 122 -38.85 12.77 10.48
N CYS A 123 -38.75 11.54 9.93
CA CYS A 123 -39.51 11.06 8.77
C CYS A 123 -40.88 10.44 9.12
N ALA A 124 -41.39 10.64 10.35
CA ALA A 124 -42.71 10.16 10.76
C ALA A 124 -43.79 11.18 10.35
N LEU A 125 -44.29 11.06 9.12
CA LEU A 125 -45.16 12.05 8.48
C LEU A 125 -46.64 11.89 8.86
N ASP A 126 -47.33 13.00 9.12
CA ASP A 126 -48.81 13.13 9.02
C ASP A 126 -49.11 13.64 7.60
N ASP A 127 -49.34 12.72 6.67
CA ASP A 127 -48.95 12.91 5.26
C ASP A 127 -50.05 13.44 4.33
N ASP A 128 -51.19 13.88 4.88
CA ASP A 128 -52.38 14.28 4.09
C ASP A 128 -52.24 15.68 3.45
N THR A 129 -51.22 16.47 3.83
CA THR A 129 -51.14 17.90 3.53
C THR A 129 -49.81 18.43 2.95
N ASN A 130 -48.81 17.57 2.75
CA ASN A 130 -47.53 17.97 2.18
C ASN A 130 -47.61 18.30 0.68
N SER A 131 -46.68 19.15 0.20
CA SER A 131 -46.49 19.42 -1.22
C SER A 131 -46.34 18.13 -2.01
N VAL A 132 -47.08 18.02 -3.12
CA VAL A 132 -47.09 16.84 -3.99
C VAL A 132 -45.70 16.59 -4.57
N HIS A 133 -45.05 17.66 -5.04
CA HIS A 133 -43.65 17.65 -5.45
C HIS A 133 -42.99 18.90 -4.86
N VAL A 134 -41.83 18.78 -4.21
CA VAL A 134 -41.11 19.95 -3.69
C VAL A 134 -40.53 20.76 -4.84
N VAL A 135 -39.85 20.09 -5.78
CA VAL A 135 -39.19 20.68 -6.95
C VAL A 135 -39.74 20.07 -8.24
N LYS A 136 -39.87 20.88 -9.30
CA LYS A 136 -40.23 20.43 -10.64
C LYS A 136 -39.26 20.95 -11.68
N ALA A 137 -38.85 20.07 -12.59
CA ALA A 137 -38.05 20.43 -13.76
C ALA A 137 -38.85 20.10 -15.02
N VAL A 138 -39.34 21.12 -15.74
CA VAL A 138 -40.26 20.93 -16.88
C VAL A 138 -39.62 21.40 -18.19
N ASN A 139 -39.30 20.47 -19.09
CA ASN A 139 -38.63 20.71 -20.38
C ASN A 139 -37.33 21.53 -20.22
N VAL A 140 -36.51 21.18 -19.24
CA VAL A 140 -35.24 21.84 -18.96
C VAL A 140 -34.11 21.29 -19.83
N GLY A 141 -33.13 22.11 -20.15
CA GLY A 141 -31.92 21.76 -20.89
C GLY A 141 -30.68 21.78 -20.00
N SER A 142 -29.57 21.23 -20.51
CA SER A 142 -28.33 20.94 -19.77
C SER A 142 -27.65 22.14 -19.09
N GLY A 143 -28.06 23.37 -19.38
CA GLY A 143 -27.64 24.55 -18.61
C GLY A 143 -28.40 24.74 -17.29
N THR A 144 -29.33 23.85 -16.94
CA THR A 144 -30.13 23.91 -15.72
C THR A 144 -29.45 23.06 -14.65
N VAL A 145 -29.10 23.67 -13.52
CA VAL A 145 -28.34 23.03 -12.44
C VAL A 145 -29.05 23.28 -11.12
N LEU A 146 -29.27 22.21 -10.35
CA LEU A 146 -29.75 22.25 -8.98
C LEU A 146 -28.61 21.83 -8.06
N GLN A 147 -28.12 22.74 -7.21
CA GLN A 147 -26.93 22.49 -6.41
C GLN A 147 -27.09 22.84 -4.92
N GLY A 148 -26.64 21.96 -4.02
CA GLY A 148 -26.43 22.29 -2.60
C GLY A 148 -27.70 22.41 -1.75
N PHE A 149 -28.77 21.71 -2.12
CA PHE A 149 -30.04 21.74 -1.38
C PHE A 149 -30.34 20.43 -0.66
N GLN A 150 -30.99 20.54 0.49
CA GLN A 150 -31.74 19.44 1.08
C GLN A 150 -33.20 19.51 0.60
N ILE A 151 -33.73 18.43 0.05
CA ILE A 151 -35.08 18.34 -0.51
C ILE A 151 -35.85 17.30 0.27
N VAL A 152 -36.87 17.75 1.00
CA VAL A 152 -37.46 16.95 2.08
C VAL A 152 -38.99 17.03 2.13
N ARG A 153 -39.61 15.94 2.58
CA ARG A 153 -41.04 15.86 2.94
C ARG A 153 -42.01 16.09 1.78
N GLY A 154 -41.60 15.87 0.53
CA GLY A 154 -42.55 15.80 -0.57
C GLY A 154 -43.43 14.55 -0.48
N ASN A 155 -44.73 14.66 -0.78
CA ASN A 155 -45.64 13.50 -0.82
C ASN A 155 -46.52 13.50 -2.08
N ALA A 156 -46.09 12.77 -3.10
CA ALA A 156 -46.85 12.64 -4.35
C ALA A 156 -48.08 11.71 -4.21
N GLY A 157 -48.26 11.03 -3.07
CA GLY A 157 -49.34 10.07 -2.84
C GLY A 157 -49.31 8.92 -3.84
N PHE A 158 -50.19 8.98 -4.84
CA PHE A 158 -50.25 8.00 -5.94
C PHE A 158 -49.49 8.44 -7.21
N GLY A 159 -48.87 9.62 -7.20
CA GLY A 159 -48.00 10.11 -8.28
C GLY A 159 -46.53 9.78 -8.07
N ASP A 160 -45.67 10.31 -8.93
CA ASP A 160 -44.24 9.97 -8.99
C ASP A 160 -43.36 11.17 -8.61
N GLY A 161 -42.24 10.94 -7.91
CA GLY A 161 -41.24 11.98 -7.60
C GLY A 161 -41.66 12.93 -6.49
N GLY A 162 -41.64 12.49 -5.22
CA GLY A 162 -42.06 13.33 -4.09
C GLY A 162 -41.16 14.55 -3.88
N GLY A 163 -39.83 14.36 -3.92
CA GLY A 163 -38.86 15.44 -3.81
C GLY A 163 -38.75 16.25 -5.11
N LEU A 164 -38.37 15.58 -6.20
CA LEU A 164 -38.15 16.16 -7.52
C LEU A 164 -38.92 15.38 -8.59
N GLN A 165 -39.67 16.10 -9.41
CA GLN A 165 -40.29 15.53 -10.60
C GLN A 165 -39.71 16.17 -11.87
N ILE A 166 -39.18 15.33 -12.76
CA ILE A 166 -38.66 15.75 -14.07
C ILE A 166 -39.69 15.40 -15.15
N VAL A 167 -40.14 16.41 -15.89
CA VAL A 167 -41.21 16.29 -16.89
C VAL A 167 -40.72 16.71 -18.27
N GLY A 168 -40.85 15.81 -19.23
CA GLY A 168 -40.61 16.06 -20.65
C GLY A 168 -39.49 15.19 -21.19
N MET A 169 -39.84 14.33 -22.16
CA MET A 169 -38.89 13.44 -22.84
C MET A 169 -37.71 14.23 -23.39
N GLY A 170 -36.49 13.92 -22.95
CA GLY A 170 -35.26 14.60 -23.35
C GLY A 170 -34.89 15.86 -22.56
N SER A 171 -35.53 16.10 -21.41
CA SER A 171 -35.00 17.09 -20.45
C SER A 171 -33.58 16.73 -20.04
N THR A 172 -32.72 17.71 -19.80
CA THR A 172 -31.34 17.50 -19.32
C THR A 172 -31.11 18.30 -18.04
N LEU A 173 -30.95 17.61 -16.91
CA LEU A 173 -30.80 18.24 -15.59
C LEU A 173 -29.53 17.73 -14.90
N GLN A 174 -28.78 18.65 -14.32
CA GLN A 174 -27.66 18.34 -13.43
C GLN A 174 -28.07 18.58 -11.99
N VAL A 175 -27.90 17.57 -11.14
CA VAL A 175 -28.19 17.63 -9.69
C VAL A 175 -26.89 17.36 -8.95
N LEU A 176 -26.39 18.37 -8.23
CA LEU A 176 -25.05 18.38 -7.66
C LEU A 176 -25.10 18.67 -6.15
N ASP A 177 -24.35 17.93 -5.33
CA ASP A 177 -24.22 18.22 -3.88
C ASP A 177 -25.58 18.31 -3.16
N CYS A 178 -26.57 17.54 -3.62
CA CYS A 178 -27.94 17.59 -3.11
C CYS A 178 -28.25 16.40 -2.21
N GLU A 179 -29.10 16.63 -1.22
CA GLU A 179 -29.58 15.61 -0.30
C GLU A 179 -31.10 15.47 -0.44
N PHE A 180 -31.59 14.25 -0.65
CA PHE A 180 -33.01 13.93 -0.73
C PHE A 180 -33.38 12.98 0.39
N HIS A 181 -34.28 13.39 1.28
CA HIS A 181 -34.72 12.51 2.35
C HIS A 181 -36.16 12.71 2.82
N CYS A 182 -36.69 11.67 3.48
CA CYS A 182 -38.09 11.60 3.93
C CYS A 182 -39.12 11.96 2.83
N ASN A 183 -38.82 11.70 1.55
CA ASN A 183 -39.77 11.95 0.47
C ASN A 183 -40.59 10.71 0.16
N ARG A 184 -41.84 10.90 -0.27
CA ARG A 184 -42.80 9.83 -0.51
C ARG A 184 -43.50 9.94 -1.86
N ALA A 185 -43.63 8.82 -2.55
CA ALA A 185 -44.35 8.73 -3.82
C ALA A 185 -44.91 7.31 -4.07
N ALA A 186 -45.60 7.12 -5.19
CA ALA A 186 -45.86 5.79 -5.73
C ALA A 186 -44.60 5.19 -6.38
N SER A 187 -43.88 6.01 -7.14
CA SER A 187 -42.62 5.67 -7.81
C SER A 187 -41.62 6.81 -7.61
N GLY A 188 -40.36 6.49 -7.35
CA GLY A 188 -39.30 7.49 -7.16
C GLY A 188 -39.61 8.36 -5.95
N GLY A 189 -39.47 7.80 -4.75
CA GLY A 189 -39.83 8.51 -3.50
C GLY A 189 -39.18 9.90 -3.45
N ALA A 190 -37.88 9.97 -3.77
CA ALA A 190 -37.18 11.22 -3.98
C ALA A 190 -37.39 11.77 -5.39
N VAL A 191 -37.08 11.01 -6.44
CA VAL A 191 -36.98 11.54 -7.81
C VAL A 191 -37.71 10.68 -8.84
N ASP A 192 -38.56 11.35 -9.63
CA ASP A 192 -39.07 10.82 -10.91
C ASP A 192 -38.26 11.41 -12.06
N HIS A 193 -37.56 10.54 -12.80
CA HIS A 193 -36.68 10.90 -13.90
C HIS A 193 -37.44 11.16 -15.23
N GLY A 194 -38.65 10.61 -15.41
CA GLY A 194 -39.53 10.94 -16.53
C GLY A 194 -38.98 10.76 -17.97
N GLY A 195 -38.01 9.87 -18.20
CA GLY A 195 -37.39 9.62 -19.52
C GLY A 195 -36.51 10.76 -20.03
N SER A 196 -35.76 11.35 -19.11
CA SER A 196 -34.87 12.48 -19.36
C SER A 196 -33.41 12.01 -19.53
N GLN A 197 -32.46 12.92 -19.50
CA GLN A 197 -31.04 12.63 -19.36
C GLN A 197 -30.60 13.40 -18.11
N SER A 198 -30.39 12.72 -17.00
CA SER A 198 -30.14 13.38 -15.73
C SER A 198 -28.87 12.84 -15.10
N GLU A 199 -28.06 13.77 -14.61
CA GLU A 199 -26.80 13.49 -13.93
C GLU A 199 -26.96 13.81 -12.44
N TYR A 200 -26.60 12.86 -11.59
CA TYR A 200 -26.57 13.01 -10.14
C TYR A 200 -25.14 12.82 -9.66
N PHE A 201 -24.54 13.90 -9.16
CA PHE A 201 -23.14 13.90 -8.73
C PHE A 201 -23.03 14.35 -7.28
N ASN A 202 -22.28 13.59 -6.48
CA ASN A 202 -22.07 13.86 -5.06
C ASN A 202 -23.39 14.08 -4.29
N CYS A 203 -24.41 13.27 -4.60
CA CYS A 203 -25.73 13.38 -4.01
C CYS A 203 -25.95 12.31 -2.93
N VAL A 204 -26.84 12.61 -1.98
CA VAL A 204 -27.22 11.70 -0.90
C VAL A 204 -28.71 11.44 -0.95
N PHE A 205 -29.12 10.19 -0.96
CA PHE A 205 -30.52 9.77 -0.96
C PHE A 205 -30.78 8.84 0.21
N HIS A 206 -31.64 9.25 1.14
CA HIS A 206 -31.95 8.39 2.28
C HIS A 206 -33.35 8.54 2.85
N ASP A 207 -33.85 7.50 3.51
CA ASP A 207 -35.19 7.49 4.12
C ASP A 207 -36.32 7.88 3.15
N ASN A 208 -36.13 7.67 1.85
CA ASN A 208 -37.16 7.92 0.85
C ASN A 208 -38.00 6.66 0.63
N VAL A 209 -39.31 6.84 0.45
CA VAL A 209 -40.27 5.73 0.40
C VAL A 209 -41.11 5.81 -0.87
N ALA A 210 -41.07 4.75 -1.68
CA ALA A 210 -41.98 4.56 -2.79
C ALA A 210 -42.90 3.35 -2.54
N ALA A 211 -44.15 3.45 -2.99
CA ALA A 211 -45.11 2.35 -2.84
C ALA A 211 -44.84 1.16 -3.78
N ALA A 212 -44.11 1.37 -4.87
CA ALA A 212 -43.89 0.35 -5.90
C ALA A 212 -42.45 0.30 -6.45
N PHE A 213 -41.92 1.43 -6.93
CA PHE A 213 -40.70 1.45 -7.74
C PHE A 213 -39.71 2.50 -7.24
N GLY A 214 -38.46 2.11 -6.95
CA GLY A 214 -37.36 3.01 -6.65
C GLY A 214 -37.62 3.88 -5.42
N GLY A 215 -37.15 3.47 -4.25
CA GLY A 215 -37.37 4.24 -3.02
C GLY A 215 -36.78 5.65 -3.14
N ALA A 216 -35.60 5.77 -3.73
CA ALA A 216 -34.98 7.04 -4.09
C ALA A 216 -35.38 7.48 -5.50
N ILE A 217 -34.91 6.76 -6.53
CA ILE A 217 -35.01 7.20 -7.93
C ILE A 217 -35.79 6.17 -8.74
N PHE A 218 -36.79 6.65 -9.48
CA PHE A 218 -37.43 5.89 -10.56
C PHE A 218 -36.96 6.43 -11.91
N ALA A 219 -36.18 5.62 -12.61
CA ALA A 219 -35.67 5.90 -13.95
C ALA A 219 -36.40 5.07 -15.01
N TYR A 220 -37.15 5.74 -15.87
CA TYR A 220 -37.88 5.11 -16.96
C TYR A 220 -37.52 5.74 -18.31
N GLY A 221 -36.84 5.00 -19.18
CA GLY A 221 -36.32 5.52 -20.45
C GLY A 221 -35.19 6.54 -20.28
N GLY A 222 -34.62 7.02 -21.39
CA GLY A 222 -33.60 8.09 -21.35
C GLY A 222 -32.20 7.59 -20.99
N ILE A 223 -31.41 8.43 -20.32
CA ILE A 223 -30.04 8.13 -19.84
C ILE A 223 -29.95 8.52 -18.36
N LEU A 224 -29.40 7.62 -17.55
CA LEU A 224 -29.21 7.82 -16.11
C LEU A 224 -27.72 7.75 -15.77
N ASP A 225 -27.16 8.88 -15.32
CA ASP A 225 -25.76 8.95 -14.89
C ASP A 225 -25.70 9.30 -13.40
N ILE A 226 -25.07 8.45 -12.60
CA ILE A 226 -24.94 8.63 -11.15
C ILE A 226 -23.47 8.43 -10.78
N ALA A 227 -22.89 9.43 -10.12
CA ALA A 227 -21.49 9.38 -9.71
C ALA A 227 -21.30 9.91 -8.27
N GLN A 228 -20.35 9.31 -7.55
CA GLN A 228 -19.91 9.79 -6.23
C GLN A 228 -21.04 9.94 -5.21
N SER A 229 -22.09 9.14 -5.33
CA SER A 229 -23.35 9.35 -4.60
C SER A 229 -23.62 8.22 -3.60
N SER A 230 -24.37 8.55 -2.55
CA SER A 230 -24.69 7.61 -1.47
C SER A 230 -26.19 7.38 -1.32
N PHE A 231 -26.58 6.13 -1.21
CA PHE A 231 -27.95 5.67 -1.04
C PHE A 231 -28.04 4.80 0.21
N TRP A 232 -28.90 5.17 1.16
CA TRP A 232 -29.12 4.34 2.35
C TRP A 232 -30.54 4.42 2.91
N SER A 233 -31.06 3.31 3.42
CA SER A 233 -32.40 3.20 4.01
C SER A 233 -33.55 3.75 3.15
N ASN A 234 -33.40 3.70 1.83
CA ASN A 234 -34.52 3.90 0.91
C ASN A 234 -35.39 2.63 0.86
N SER A 235 -36.68 2.79 0.57
CA SER A 235 -37.64 1.69 0.63
C SER A 235 -38.60 1.70 -0.55
N ALA A 236 -38.59 0.64 -1.34
CA ALA A 236 -39.62 0.30 -2.33
C ALA A 236 -39.62 -1.20 -2.59
N PRO A 237 -40.75 -1.81 -2.99
CA PRO A 237 -40.79 -3.22 -3.37
C PRO A 237 -39.85 -3.59 -4.52
N LEU A 238 -39.70 -2.74 -5.53
CA LEU A 238 -38.78 -2.95 -6.65
C LEU A 238 -37.70 -1.88 -6.61
N GLY A 239 -36.46 -2.30 -6.35
CA GLY A 239 -35.33 -1.40 -6.22
C GLY A 239 -35.46 -0.55 -4.97
N GLY A 240 -34.97 -1.05 -3.82
CA GLY A 240 -35.11 -0.34 -2.56
C GLY A 240 -34.59 1.10 -2.64
N ALA A 241 -33.50 1.32 -3.40
CA ALA A 241 -33.05 2.65 -3.82
C ALA A 241 -33.47 3.00 -5.26
N LEU A 242 -33.07 2.20 -6.24
CA LEU A 242 -33.25 2.53 -7.66
C LEU A 242 -34.07 1.48 -8.41
N GLU A 243 -35.08 1.97 -9.11
CA GLU A 243 -35.70 1.25 -10.22
C GLU A 243 -35.18 1.85 -11.54
N ILE A 244 -34.59 0.99 -12.37
CA ILE A 244 -34.09 1.33 -13.70
C ILE A 244 -34.87 0.49 -14.73
N SER A 245 -35.60 1.15 -15.61
CA SER A 245 -36.53 0.49 -16.53
C SER A 245 -36.47 1.09 -17.93
N GLU A 246 -36.22 0.25 -18.94
CA GLU A 246 -36.24 0.64 -20.36
C GLU A 246 -35.27 1.80 -20.70
N VAL A 247 -34.20 2.00 -19.92
CA VAL A 247 -33.21 3.06 -20.18
C VAL A 247 -32.28 2.66 -21.33
N ALA A 248 -31.82 3.66 -22.08
CA ALA A 248 -30.89 3.43 -23.17
C ALA A 248 -29.48 3.15 -22.65
N SER A 249 -29.10 3.79 -21.55
CA SER A 249 -27.83 3.58 -20.84
C SER A 249 -28.00 4.02 -19.38
N ALA A 250 -27.42 3.26 -18.46
CA ALA A 250 -27.24 3.66 -17.08
C ALA A 250 -25.78 3.46 -16.65
N GLU A 251 -25.12 4.54 -16.28
CA GLU A 251 -23.76 4.54 -15.72
C GLU A 251 -23.82 4.89 -14.23
N ILE A 252 -23.39 3.96 -13.37
CA ILE A 252 -23.34 4.14 -11.92
C ILE A 252 -21.89 3.93 -11.49
N THR A 253 -21.24 4.99 -11.01
CA THR A 253 -19.80 4.98 -10.71
C THR A 253 -19.49 5.54 -9.33
N ASP A 254 -18.57 4.93 -8.58
CA ASP A 254 -18.10 5.45 -7.28
C ASP A 254 -19.28 5.71 -6.32
N CYS A 255 -20.23 4.78 -6.27
CA CYS A 255 -21.46 4.92 -5.49
C CYS A 255 -21.55 3.90 -4.35
N THR A 256 -22.24 4.30 -3.28
CA THR A 256 -22.48 3.44 -2.10
C THR A 256 -23.96 3.13 -1.92
N PHE A 257 -24.29 1.86 -1.72
CA PHE A 257 -25.65 1.36 -1.50
C PHE A 257 -25.71 0.54 -0.23
N THR A 258 -26.35 1.07 0.82
CA THR A 258 -26.34 0.42 2.14
C THR A 258 -27.70 0.31 2.80
N ASN A 259 -27.96 -0.81 3.49
CA ASN A 259 -29.11 -1.00 4.39
C ASN A 259 -30.48 -0.71 3.76
N HIS A 260 -30.76 -1.34 2.62
CA HIS A 260 -32.09 -1.32 1.99
C HIS A 260 -32.86 -2.61 2.33
N GLU A 261 -33.65 -2.59 3.41
CA GLU A 261 -34.18 -3.81 4.05
C GLU A 261 -35.63 -4.20 3.65
N ASN A 262 -36.35 -3.36 2.89
CA ASN A 262 -37.78 -3.54 2.61
C ASN A 262 -38.10 -3.71 1.11
N ALA A 263 -37.19 -4.29 0.34
CA ALA A 263 -37.43 -4.62 -1.07
C ALA A 263 -37.96 -6.05 -1.24
N ASP A 264 -38.79 -6.26 -2.26
CA ASP A 264 -39.15 -7.58 -2.75
C ASP A 264 -38.09 -8.08 -3.75
N TYR A 265 -37.58 -7.21 -4.62
CA TYR A 265 -36.55 -7.54 -5.62
C TYR A 265 -35.53 -6.41 -5.75
N GLY A 266 -34.24 -6.76 -5.80
CA GLY A 266 -33.16 -5.78 -5.91
C GLY A 266 -33.12 -4.89 -4.68
N GLY A 267 -32.50 -5.37 -3.59
CA GLY A 267 -32.50 -4.63 -2.32
C GLY A 267 -32.06 -3.19 -2.50
N ALA A 268 -30.99 -2.95 -3.27
CA ALA A 268 -30.61 -1.62 -3.72
C ALA A 268 -31.19 -1.29 -5.10
N ILE A 269 -30.90 -2.11 -6.11
CA ILE A 269 -31.16 -1.81 -7.52
C ILE A 269 -32.00 -2.90 -8.16
N HIS A 270 -33.10 -2.48 -8.78
CA HIS A 270 -33.86 -3.30 -9.70
C HIS A 270 -33.70 -2.74 -11.12
N ASN A 271 -33.21 -3.56 -12.05
CA ASN A 271 -32.97 -3.17 -13.44
C ASN A 271 -33.75 -4.08 -14.40
N GLN A 272 -34.51 -3.51 -15.32
CA GLN A 272 -35.31 -4.25 -16.28
C GLN A 272 -35.37 -3.60 -17.67
N ASN A 273 -35.27 -4.42 -18.71
CA ASN A 273 -35.36 -4.04 -20.14
C ASN A 273 -34.42 -2.92 -20.58
N SER A 274 -33.32 -2.75 -19.86
CA SER A 274 -32.27 -1.78 -20.20
C SER A 274 -31.32 -2.36 -21.23
N ILE A 275 -30.81 -1.51 -22.12
CA ILE A 275 -29.91 -1.93 -23.19
C ILE A 275 -28.50 -2.12 -22.62
N ASP A 276 -27.99 -1.09 -21.94
CA ASP A 276 -26.64 -1.07 -21.40
C ASP A 276 -26.68 -0.55 -19.96
N THR A 277 -26.18 -1.35 -19.02
CA THR A 277 -26.02 -0.93 -17.62
C THR A 277 -24.62 -1.27 -17.15
N ARG A 278 -23.91 -0.24 -16.69
CA ARG A 278 -22.53 -0.34 -16.25
C ARG A 278 -22.41 0.18 -14.82
N ILE A 279 -21.89 -0.67 -13.93
CA ILE A 279 -21.66 -0.39 -12.52
C ILE A 279 -20.16 -0.52 -12.28
N VAL A 280 -19.52 0.55 -11.82
CA VAL A 280 -18.06 0.64 -11.69
C VAL A 280 -17.68 1.24 -10.34
N ASP A 281 -16.67 0.70 -9.68
CA ASP A 281 -16.15 1.26 -8.41
C ASP A 281 -17.26 1.44 -7.35
N CYS A 282 -18.25 0.56 -7.29
CA CYS A 282 -19.39 0.69 -6.38
C CYS A 282 -19.31 -0.29 -5.20
N SER A 283 -19.87 0.11 -4.06
CA SER A 283 -19.99 -0.75 -2.88
C SER A 283 -21.45 -0.97 -2.50
N PHE A 284 -21.85 -2.24 -2.37
CA PHE A 284 -23.17 -2.69 -1.98
C PHE A 284 -23.05 -3.48 -0.68
N SER A 285 -23.53 -2.92 0.44
CA SER A 285 -23.44 -3.60 1.73
C SER A 285 -24.75 -3.69 2.50
N SER A 286 -25.00 -4.86 3.09
CA SER A 286 -26.17 -5.11 3.95
C SER A 286 -27.53 -4.78 3.27
N ASN A 287 -27.62 -4.99 1.95
CA ASN A 287 -28.89 -4.83 1.22
C ASN A 287 -29.68 -6.14 1.29
N THR A 288 -31.00 -6.05 1.52
CA THR A 288 -31.84 -7.23 1.67
C THR A 288 -33.08 -7.16 0.77
N ALA A 289 -33.29 -8.21 -0.03
CA ALA A 289 -34.51 -8.44 -0.77
C ALA A 289 -35.26 -9.67 -0.24
N SER A 290 -36.59 -9.59 -0.22
CA SER A 290 -37.43 -10.73 0.19
C SER A 290 -37.34 -11.88 -0.82
N PHE A 291 -37.26 -11.59 -2.12
CA PHE A 291 -37.20 -12.61 -3.16
C PHE A 291 -35.81 -12.64 -3.82
N ASN A 292 -35.55 -11.89 -4.89
CA ASN A 292 -34.34 -12.08 -5.68
C ASN A 292 -33.44 -10.85 -5.69
N GLY A 293 -32.12 -11.09 -5.77
CA GLY A 293 -31.12 -10.04 -5.88
C GLY A 293 -31.04 -9.22 -4.61
N GLY A 294 -30.34 -9.71 -3.59
CA GLY A 294 -30.27 -9.02 -2.29
C GLY A 294 -29.73 -7.59 -2.41
N ALA A 295 -28.78 -7.35 -3.31
CA ALA A 295 -28.38 -6.00 -3.74
C ALA A 295 -28.99 -5.63 -5.09
N ILE A 296 -28.76 -6.45 -6.12
CA ILE A 296 -29.12 -6.14 -7.50
C ILE A 296 -29.97 -7.27 -8.10
N TYR A 297 -31.11 -6.91 -8.66
CA TYR A 297 -31.87 -7.79 -9.55
C TYR A 297 -31.92 -7.21 -10.95
N HIS A 298 -31.30 -7.90 -11.90
CA HIS A 298 -31.38 -7.59 -13.32
C HIS A 298 -32.28 -8.60 -14.03
N LEU A 299 -33.31 -8.12 -14.71
CA LEU A 299 -34.31 -8.92 -15.40
C LEU A 299 -34.53 -8.43 -16.83
N GLN A 300 -34.23 -9.30 -17.79
CA GLN A 300 -34.46 -9.07 -19.22
C GLN A 300 -33.72 -7.82 -19.69
N GLY A 301 -32.50 -7.94 -20.17
CA GLY A 301 -31.70 -6.85 -20.75
C GLY A 301 -30.68 -7.44 -21.71
N GLU A 302 -29.94 -6.58 -22.43
CA GLU A 302 -28.81 -7.04 -23.23
C GLU A 302 -27.58 -7.19 -22.31
N ASP A 303 -26.97 -6.08 -21.90
CA ASP A 303 -25.66 -6.11 -21.22
C ASP A 303 -25.74 -5.55 -19.78
N LEU A 304 -25.23 -6.33 -18.82
CA LEU A 304 -24.85 -5.84 -17.48
C LEU A 304 -23.35 -6.06 -17.29
N SER A 305 -22.62 -4.97 -17.08
CA SER A 305 -21.21 -5.01 -16.69
C SER A 305 -21.05 -4.48 -15.27
N ILE A 306 -20.44 -5.28 -14.40
CA ILE A 306 -20.07 -4.89 -13.04
C ILE A 306 -18.56 -5.05 -12.90
N ILE A 307 -17.89 -3.96 -12.57
CA ILE A 307 -16.43 -3.87 -12.61
C ILE A 307 -15.94 -3.16 -11.35
N ASP A 308 -14.83 -3.63 -10.77
CA ASP A 308 -14.16 -2.95 -9.64
C ASP A 308 -15.09 -2.71 -8.44
N SER A 309 -16.06 -3.60 -8.21
CA SER A 309 -17.16 -3.38 -7.26
C SER A 309 -17.21 -4.41 -6.15
N GLU A 310 -17.71 -4.00 -5.00
CA GLU A 310 -17.78 -4.79 -3.77
C GLU A 310 -19.23 -5.10 -3.39
N PHE A 311 -19.48 -6.34 -3.00
CA PHE A 311 -20.76 -6.83 -2.49
C PHE A 311 -20.54 -7.55 -1.16
N ASP A 312 -20.88 -6.88 -0.05
CA ASP A 312 -20.69 -7.42 1.29
C ASP A 312 -22.02 -7.62 2.03
N ALA A 313 -22.19 -8.81 2.61
CA ALA A 313 -23.31 -9.10 3.51
C ALA A 313 -24.71 -8.81 2.93
N ASN A 314 -24.90 -8.95 1.61
CA ASN A 314 -26.21 -8.80 0.98
C ASN A 314 -27.01 -10.10 1.06
N ALA A 315 -28.33 -9.99 1.19
CA ALA A 315 -29.18 -11.14 1.47
C ALA A 315 -30.45 -11.21 0.61
N SER A 316 -30.78 -12.42 0.16
CA SER A 316 -32.08 -12.75 -0.42
C SER A 316 -32.79 -13.81 0.44
N THR A 317 -33.88 -13.44 1.12
CA THR A 317 -34.49 -14.27 2.18
C THR A 317 -35.27 -15.48 1.67
N PHE A 318 -35.97 -15.34 0.54
CA PHE A 318 -36.84 -16.39 -0.04
C PHE A 318 -36.56 -16.66 -1.52
N GLY A 319 -35.51 -16.08 -2.11
CA GLY A 319 -35.16 -16.28 -3.51
C GLY A 319 -33.65 -16.35 -3.72
N SER A 320 -33.23 -16.15 -4.96
CA SER A 320 -31.87 -16.45 -5.45
C SER A 320 -31.04 -15.19 -5.66
N GLY A 321 -29.71 -15.36 -5.70
CA GLY A 321 -28.76 -14.27 -5.89
C GLY A 321 -28.67 -13.40 -4.65
N GLY A 322 -27.97 -13.88 -3.61
CA GLY A 322 -27.88 -13.17 -2.33
C GLY A 322 -27.28 -11.77 -2.48
N ALA A 323 -26.33 -11.57 -3.40
CA ALA A 323 -25.96 -10.24 -3.87
C ALA A 323 -26.67 -9.89 -5.17
N VAL A 324 -26.43 -10.68 -6.22
CA VAL A 324 -26.84 -10.35 -7.59
C VAL A 324 -27.59 -11.52 -8.19
N LEU A 325 -28.77 -11.23 -8.74
CA LEU A 325 -29.42 -12.12 -9.69
C LEU A 325 -29.44 -11.44 -11.06
N TYR A 326 -28.79 -12.09 -12.04
CA TYR A 326 -28.78 -11.67 -13.43
C TYR A 326 -29.61 -12.61 -14.32
N SER A 327 -30.45 -12.03 -15.17
CA SER A 327 -31.20 -12.73 -16.20
C SER A 327 -31.23 -11.91 -17.50
N GLY A 328 -30.43 -12.28 -18.49
CA GLY A 328 -30.24 -11.52 -19.74
C GLY A 328 -29.48 -12.31 -20.81
N THR A 329 -28.81 -11.64 -21.75
CA THR A 329 -27.99 -12.30 -22.79
C THR A 329 -26.59 -12.62 -22.29
N ASP A 330 -25.82 -11.60 -21.88
CA ASP A 330 -24.43 -11.74 -21.46
C ASP A 330 -24.16 -10.95 -20.16
N ALA A 331 -23.52 -11.60 -19.19
CA ALA A 331 -23.11 -10.96 -17.93
C ALA A 331 -21.59 -10.99 -17.77
N ILE A 332 -21.03 -9.82 -17.48
CA ILE A 332 -19.59 -9.62 -17.25
C ILE A 332 -19.38 -9.09 -15.84
N PHE A 333 -18.65 -9.86 -15.04
CA PHE A 333 -18.16 -9.46 -13.72
C PHE A 333 -16.64 -9.44 -13.76
N ARG A 334 -16.03 -8.31 -13.39
CA ARG A 334 -14.58 -8.14 -13.46
C ARG A 334 -14.04 -7.45 -12.23
N ASN A 335 -13.00 -8.02 -11.61
CA ASN A 335 -12.33 -7.40 -10.46
C ASN A 335 -13.32 -7.02 -9.35
N CYS A 336 -14.28 -7.92 -9.08
CA CYS A 336 -15.31 -7.71 -8.07
C CYS A 336 -15.06 -8.61 -6.86
N SER A 337 -15.38 -8.11 -5.67
CA SER A 337 -15.38 -8.89 -4.43
C SER A 337 -16.81 -9.17 -3.97
N PHE A 338 -17.07 -10.41 -3.61
CA PHE A 338 -18.34 -10.87 -3.05
C PHE A 338 -18.08 -11.59 -1.73
N SER A 339 -18.35 -10.91 -0.62
CA SER A 339 -18.12 -11.43 0.73
C SER A 339 -19.42 -11.61 1.51
N SER A 340 -19.54 -12.75 2.20
CA SER A 340 -20.61 -12.99 3.18
C SER A 340 -22.05 -12.80 2.65
N ASN A 341 -22.28 -12.98 1.34
CA ASN A 341 -23.61 -12.83 0.75
C ASN A 341 -24.43 -14.11 0.91
N ILE A 342 -25.74 -13.98 1.13
CA ILE A 342 -26.58 -15.08 1.58
C ILE A 342 -27.85 -15.21 0.73
N ALA A 343 -28.08 -16.40 0.17
CA ALA A 343 -29.36 -16.82 -0.39
C ALA A 343 -29.98 -17.92 0.50
N ASP A 344 -30.76 -17.51 1.51
CA ASP A 344 -31.18 -18.36 2.65
C ASP A 344 -31.86 -19.68 2.25
N GLN A 345 -32.66 -19.67 1.18
CA GLN A 345 -33.55 -20.79 0.83
C GLN A 345 -33.43 -21.26 -0.62
N GLU A 346 -32.70 -20.53 -1.45
CA GLU A 346 -32.55 -20.84 -2.87
C GLU A 346 -31.07 -20.67 -3.28
N ASN A 347 -30.77 -20.35 -4.53
CA ASN A 347 -29.46 -20.64 -5.12
C ASN A 347 -28.63 -19.38 -5.35
N GLY A 348 -27.30 -19.54 -5.43
CA GLY A 348 -26.35 -18.47 -5.74
C GLY A 348 -26.21 -17.49 -4.58
N GLY A 349 -25.32 -17.78 -3.62
CA GLY A 349 -25.18 -16.99 -2.40
C GLY A 349 -24.64 -15.59 -2.68
N ALA A 350 -23.65 -15.48 -3.56
CA ALA A 350 -23.30 -14.21 -4.18
C ALA A 350 -24.11 -13.98 -5.45
N LEU A 351 -23.95 -14.87 -6.44
CA LEU A 351 -24.39 -14.64 -7.81
C LEU A 351 -25.28 -15.77 -8.32
N TYR A 352 -26.42 -15.40 -8.89
CA TYR A 352 -27.27 -16.29 -9.67
C TYR A 352 -27.37 -15.79 -11.11
N VAL A 353 -26.80 -16.54 -12.06
CA VAL A 353 -26.75 -16.16 -13.49
C VAL A 353 -27.66 -17.03 -14.34
N VAL A 354 -28.51 -16.38 -15.12
CA VAL A 354 -29.24 -16.97 -16.24
C VAL A 354 -28.91 -16.17 -17.49
N ALA A 355 -28.03 -16.73 -18.33
CA ALA A 355 -27.52 -16.05 -19.51
C ALA A 355 -27.38 -17.03 -20.69
N ASP A 356 -27.12 -16.51 -21.89
CA ASP A 356 -26.59 -17.35 -22.96
C ASP A 356 -25.14 -17.69 -22.63
N ASP A 357 -24.27 -16.69 -22.49
CA ASP A 357 -22.89 -16.85 -22.02
C ASP A 357 -22.61 -15.90 -20.84
N SER A 358 -21.71 -16.29 -19.92
CA SER A 358 -21.31 -15.43 -18.80
C SER A 358 -19.87 -15.62 -18.42
N ILE A 359 -19.23 -14.50 -18.07
CA ILE A 359 -17.81 -14.41 -17.81
C ILE A 359 -17.59 -13.73 -16.45
N VAL A 360 -16.75 -14.35 -15.63
CA VAL A 360 -16.27 -13.84 -14.33
C VAL A 360 -14.74 -13.82 -14.39
N VAL A 361 -14.13 -12.66 -14.18
CA VAL A 361 -12.68 -12.46 -14.35
C VAL A 361 -12.10 -11.71 -13.16
N ALA A 362 -10.99 -12.20 -12.61
CA ALA A 362 -10.28 -11.51 -11.52
C ALA A 362 -11.17 -11.24 -10.29
N CYS A 363 -12.17 -12.08 -10.02
CA CYS A 363 -13.10 -11.85 -8.90
C CYS A 363 -12.71 -12.68 -7.67
N ASP A 364 -13.17 -12.21 -6.50
CA ASP A 364 -13.04 -12.94 -5.24
C ASP A 364 -14.44 -13.24 -4.66
N PHE A 365 -14.66 -14.47 -4.26
CA PHE A 365 -15.89 -14.94 -3.62
C PHE A 365 -15.53 -15.60 -2.29
N ASP A 366 -15.79 -14.90 -1.19
CA ASP A 366 -15.44 -15.37 0.15
C ASP A 366 -16.67 -15.51 1.06
N GLY A 367 -16.81 -16.68 1.70
CA GLY A 367 -17.78 -16.88 2.77
C GLY A 367 -19.25 -16.74 2.36
N ASN A 368 -19.60 -16.92 1.09
CA ASN A 368 -20.98 -16.81 0.61
C ASN A 368 -21.78 -18.09 0.88
N GLU A 369 -23.08 -17.95 1.18
CA GLU A 369 -23.95 -19.06 1.60
C GLU A 369 -25.22 -19.20 0.75
N ALA A 370 -25.58 -20.41 0.33
CA ALA A 370 -26.82 -20.69 -0.40
C ALA A 370 -27.37 -22.11 -0.21
N TYR A 371 -28.53 -22.40 -0.80
CA TYR A 371 -29.00 -23.78 -0.97
C TYR A 371 -28.16 -24.55 -1.99
N SER A 372 -27.87 -23.98 -3.16
CA SER A 372 -26.93 -24.54 -4.16
C SER A 372 -26.10 -23.41 -4.78
N GLY A 373 -24.81 -23.66 -5.01
CA GLY A 373 -23.89 -22.64 -5.51
C GLY A 373 -23.62 -21.60 -4.44
N GLY A 374 -22.86 -21.96 -3.40
CA GLY A 374 -22.61 -21.09 -2.25
C GLY A 374 -22.07 -19.73 -2.68
N ALA A 375 -21.12 -19.69 -3.62
CA ALA A 375 -20.78 -18.47 -4.35
C ALA A 375 -21.71 -18.25 -5.55
N ILE A 376 -21.66 -19.16 -6.53
CA ILE A 376 -22.28 -18.95 -7.85
C ILE A 376 -23.21 -20.11 -8.20
N TYR A 377 -24.42 -19.77 -8.64
CA TYR A 377 -25.25 -20.66 -9.43
C TYR A 377 -25.34 -20.16 -10.87
N ALA A 378 -24.81 -20.92 -11.82
CA ALA A 378 -24.77 -20.55 -13.22
C ALA A 378 -25.64 -21.48 -14.08
N SER A 379 -26.67 -20.90 -14.70
CA SER A 379 -27.52 -21.54 -15.70
C SER A 379 -27.33 -20.88 -17.06
N CYS A 380 -26.15 -21.07 -17.64
CA CYS A 380 -25.75 -20.51 -18.94
C CYS A 380 -25.49 -21.61 -19.98
N THR A 381 -25.34 -21.27 -21.26
CA THR A 381 -24.78 -22.20 -22.27
C THR A 381 -23.31 -22.44 -21.96
N VAL A 382 -22.51 -21.38 -21.93
CA VAL A 382 -21.12 -21.38 -21.49
C VAL A 382 -20.98 -20.50 -20.25
N PHE A 383 -20.28 -21.02 -19.24
CA PHE A 383 -19.82 -20.20 -18.12
C PHE A 383 -18.30 -20.28 -18.04
N THR A 384 -17.65 -19.13 -18.04
CA THR A 384 -16.19 -19.01 -17.96
C THR A 384 -15.81 -18.23 -16.71
N SER A 385 -14.96 -18.83 -15.88
CA SER A 385 -14.31 -18.16 -14.75
C SER A 385 -12.81 -18.14 -14.98
N VAL A 386 -12.20 -16.97 -14.88
CA VAL A 386 -10.76 -16.76 -15.10
C VAL A 386 -10.19 -16.00 -13.92
N ASN A 387 -9.04 -16.44 -13.42
CA ASN A 387 -8.31 -15.75 -12.36
C ASN A 387 -9.18 -15.45 -11.13
N THR A 388 -10.03 -16.40 -10.74
CA THR A 388 -11.05 -16.17 -9.72
C THR A 388 -10.74 -16.98 -8.47
N ARG A 389 -10.90 -16.35 -7.31
CA ARG A 389 -10.82 -17.03 -6.02
C ARG A 389 -12.22 -17.38 -5.51
N PHE A 390 -12.40 -18.64 -5.11
CA PHE A 390 -13.59 -19.14 -4.44
C PHE A 390 -13.18 -19.73 -3.10
N PHE A 391 -13.41 -18.97 -2.04
CA PHE A 391 -12.92 -19.27 -0.72
C PHE A 391 -14.04 -19.42 0.32
N SER A 392 -13.99 -20.46 1.14
CA SER A 392 -14.89 -20.64 2.29
C SER A 392 -16.40 -20.56 1.99
N ASN A 393 -16.83 -20.78 0.74
CA ASN A 393 -18.24 -20.69 0.36
C ASN A 393 -18.98 -21.97 0.75
N SER A 394 -20.25 -21.84 1.12
CA SER A 394 -21.06 -22.92 1.67
C SER A 394 -22.38 -23.09 0.93
N ALA A 395 -22.70 -24.31 0.52
CA ALA A 395 -23.99 -24.67 -0.03
C ALA A 395 -24.64 -25.79 0.79
N PHE A 396 -25.96 -25.76 0.96
CA PHE A 396 -26.64 -26.88 1.61
C PHE A 396 -26.66 -28.15 0.74
N ALA A 397 -26.83 -28.03 -0.58
CA ALA A 397 -27.07 -29.17 -1.47
C ALA A 397 -25.90 -29.44 -2.43
N ASP A 398 -25.61 -28.52 -3.35
CA ASP A 398 -24.71 -28.79 -4.45
C ASP A 398 -23.75 -27.60 -4.64
N GLY A 399 -22.47 -27.87 -4.91
CA GLY A 399 -21.47 -26.88 -5.31
C GLY A 399 -21.24 -25.79 -4.26
N GLY A 400 -20.28 -25.99 -3.35
CA GLY A 400 -19.99 -25.00 -2.30
C GLY A 400 -19.50 -23.68 -2.91
N ALA A 401 -18.63 -23.75 -3.91
CA ALA A 401 -18.29 -22.61 -4.74
C ALA A 401 -19.30 -22.45 -5.89
N ILE A 402 -19.30 -23.40 -6.84
CA ILE A 402 -20.03 -23.27 -8.11
C ILE A 402 -21.00 -24.42 -8.29
N THR A 403 -22.27 -24.08 -8.55
CA THR A 403 -23.23 -24.99 -9.19
C THR A 403 -23.47 -24.57 -10.62
N PHE A 404 -23.26 -25.50 -11.55
CA PHE A 404 -23.46 -25.27 -12.98
C PHE A 404 -24.55 -26.18 -13.58
N SER A 405 -25.55 -25.57 -14.21
CA SER A 405 -26.67 -26.25 -14.87
C SER A 405 -26.71 -26.12 -16.39
N GLY A 406 -25.61 -25.66 -16.98
CA GLY A 406 -25.47 -25.39 -18.41
C GLY A 406 -24.89 -26.51 -19.27
N THR A 407 -24.30 -26.15 -20.42
CA THR A 407 -23.59 -27.10 -21.28
C THR A 407 -22.11 -27.26 -20.96
N THR A 408 -21.36 -26.15 -20.90
CA THR A 408 -19.90 -26.16 -20.66
C THR A 408 -19.49 -25.17 -19.57
N LEU A 409 -18.75 -25.68 -18.59
CA LEU A 409 -18.05 -24.90 -17.58
C LEU A 409 -16.56 -24.89 -17.89
N ASP A 410 -15.98 -23.69 -18.00
CA ASP A 410 -14.55 -23.45 -18.16
C ASP A 410 -14.03 -22.66 -16.95
N ALA A 411 -13.06 -23.21 -16.23
CA ALA A 411 -12.43 -22.58 -15.07
C ALA A 411 -10.92 -22.53 -15.26
N LEU A 412 -10.34 -21.33 -15.29
CA LEU A 412 -8.96 -21.08 -15.69
C LEU A 412 -8.26 -20.27 -14.61
N ASN A 413 -7.03 -20.67 -14.23
CA ASN A 413 -6.18 -19.89 -13.32
C ASN A 413 -6.83 -19.57 -11.96
N SER A 414 -7.69 -20.46 -11.46
CA SER A 414 -8.55 -20.18 -10.30
C SER A 414 -8.22 -21.03 -9.08
N LEU A 415 -8.34 -20.43 -7.89
CA LEU A 415 -8.29 -21.13 -6.60
C LEU A 415 -9.70 -21.44 -6.10
N LEU A 416 -9.98 -22.71 -5.81
CA LEU A 416 -11.22 -23.15 -5.18
C LEU A 416 -10.87 -23.89 -3.90
N ALA A 417 -10.96 -23.21 -2.75
CA ALA A 417 -10.53 -23.79 -1.48
C ALA A 417 -11.48 -23.56 -0.29
N LYS A 418 -11.49 -24.53 0.62
CA LYS A 418 -12.32 -24.53 1.85
C LYS A 418 -13.83 -24.41 1.62
N ASN A 419 -14.31 -24.71 0.42
CA ASN A 419 -15.74 -24.66 0.10
C ASN A 419 -16.45 -25.93 0.58
N GLN A 420 -17.73 -25.81 0.95
CA GLN A 420 -18.51 -26.87 1.58
C GLN A 420 -19.86 -27.08 0.89
N ALA A 421 -20.24 -28.34 0.63
CA ALA A 421 -21.58 -28.68 0.13
C ALA A 421 -22.04 -30.09 0.57
N ASP A 422 -23.26 -30.51 0.22
CA ASP A 422 -23.63 -31.93 0.31
C ASP A 422 -22.98 -32.74 -0.83
N ASN A 423 -22.98 -32.23 -2.08
CA ASN A 423 -22.30 -32.82 -3.23
C ASN A 423 -21.40 -31.83 -3.96
N GLY A 424 -20.17 -32.24 -4.31
CA GLY A 424 -19.21 -31.39 -5.02
C GLY A 424 -18.83 -30.18 -4.17
N GLY A 425 -18.04 -30.39 -3.13
CA GLY A 425 -17.72 -29.34 -2.15
C GLY A 425 -17.19 -28.05 -2.79
N ALA A 426 -16.38 -28.13 -3.84
CA ALA A 426 -16.07 -26.98 -4.69
C ALA A 426 -17.11 -26.81 -5.82
N ILE A 427 -17.16 -27.77 -6.74
CA ILE A 427 -17.94 -27.65 -7.98
C ILE A 427 -18.92 -28.82 -8.09
N TYR A 428 -20.18 -28.48 -8.32
CA TYR A 428 -21.17 -29.40 -8.87
C TYR A 428 -21.58 -28.96 -10.28
N SER A 429 -21.45 -29.85 -11.26
CA SER A 429 -21.84 -29.57 -12.64
C SER A 429 -22.79 -30.65 -13.15
N SER A 430 -24.00 -30.25 -13.56
CA SER A 430 -24.91 -31.14 -14.29
C SER A 430 -24.59 -31.20 -15.80
N GLY A 431 -23.84 -30.22 -16.30
CA GLY A 431 -23.27 -30.15 -17.64
C GLY A 431 -21.94 -30.91 -17.75
N SER A 432 -21.15 -30.59 -18.77
CA SER A 432 -19.75 -31.02 -18.84
C SER A 432 -18.82 -29.91 -18.35
N ILE A 433 -17.77 -30.29 -17.66
CA ILE A 433 -16.62 -29.41 -17.42
C ILE A 433 -15.75 -29.54 -18.67
N SER A 434 -15.77 -28.50 -19.49
CA SER A 434 -15.12 -28.55 -20.79
C SER A 434 -13.61 -28.46 -20.58
N ILE A 435 -13.15 -27.48 -19.81
CA ILE A 435 -11.75 -27.39 -19.38
C ILE A 435 -11.61 -26.79 -17.96
N LEU A 436 -10.69 -27.38 -17.18
CA LEU A 436 -10.20 -26.82 -15.92
C LEU A 436 -8.67 -26.79 -16.01
N VAL A 437 -8.09 -25.61 -16.12
CA VAL A 437 -6.66 -25.39 -16.42
C VAL A 437 -6.04 -24.51 -15.35
N ASN A 438 -4.85 -24.88 -14.89
CA ASN A 438 -4.08 -24.10 -13.93
C ASN A 438 -4.91 -23.73 -12.69
N CYS A 439 -5.68 -24.69 -12.17
CA CYS A 439 -6.49 -24.45 -10.99
C CYS A 439 -5.93 -25.21 -9.79
N THR A 440 -6.13 -24.65 -8.61
CA THR A 440 -5.91 -25.34 -7.34
C THR A 440 -7.27 -25.57 -6.69
N VAL A 441 -7.67 -26.83 -6.56
CA VAL A 441 -8.91 -27.24 -5.90
C VAL A 441 -8.54 -27.99 -4.62
N ALA A 442 -8.57 -27.30 -3.49
CA ALA A 442 -7.98 -27.79 -2.25
C ALA A 442 -8.88 -27.67 -1.02
N ASP A 443 -8.81 -28.64 -0.12
CA ASP A 443 -9.48 -28.62 1.20
C ASP A 443 -11.00 -28.35 1.15
N ASN A 444 -11.66 -28.76 0.07
CA ASN A 444 -13.11 -28.64 -0.04
C ASN A 444 -13.80 -29.85 0.59
N GLY A 445 -14.94 -29.62 1.25
CA GLY A 445 -15.68 -30.63 2.00
C GLY A 445 -17.04 -30.93 1.38
N ALA A 446 -17.38 -32.21 1.26
CA ALA A 446 -18.73 -32.66 0.94
C ALA A 446 -19.32 -33.49 2.08
N THR A 447 -20.58 -33.29 2.47
CA THR A 447 -21.23 -34.13 3.50
C THR A 447 -21.77 -35.45 2.95
N SER A 448 -21.91 -35.59 1.62
CA SER A 448 -22.42 -36.79 0.96
C SER A 448 -21.45 -37.35 -0.08
N LEU A 449 -21.21 -36.64 -1.19
CA LEU A 449 -20.46 -37.16 -2.34
C LEU A 449 -19.45 -36.15 -2.89
N HIS A 450 -18.21 -36.61 -3.08
CA HIS A 450 -17.14 -35.93 -3.82
C HIS A 450 -16.78 -34.53 -3.26
N GLY A 451 -15.74 -34.46 -2.42
CA GLY A 451 -15.32 -33.24 -1.73
C GLY A 451 -14.89 -32.10 -2.65
N GLY A 452 -14.21 -32.41 -3.76
CA GLY A 452 -13.74 -31.41 -4.72
C GLY A 452 -14.79 -31.17 -5.81
N ILE A 453 -14.69 -31.94 -6.89
CA ILE A 453 -15.49 -31.75 -8.10
C ILE A 453 -16.42 -32.94 -8.34
N TYR A 454 -17.70 -32.67 -8.60
CA TYR A 454 -18.63 -33.64 -9.16
C TYR A 454 -19.24 -33.14 -10.48
N SER A 455 -18.91 -33.81 -11.58
CA SER A 455 -19.47 -33.53 -12.90
C SER A 455 -20.35 -34.68 -13.38
N VAL A 456 -21.60 -34.43 -13.73
CA VAL A 456 -22.46 -35.45 -14.35
C VAL A 456 -22.00 -35.74 -15.79
N GLY A 457 -21.51 -34.72 -16.50
CA GLY A 457 -20.91 -34.81 -17.83
C GLY A 457 -19.41 -35.11 -17.82
N ASN A 458 -18.78 -34.99 -18.99
CA ASN A 458 -17.34 -35.18 -19.12
C ASN A 458 -16.57 -34.10 -18.36
N ALA A 459 -15.33 -34.40 -17.96
CA ALA A 459 -14.42 -33.43 -17.37
C ALA A 459 -13.03 -33.54 -18.00
N THR A 460 -12.47 -32.41 -18.40
CA THR A 460 -11.07 -32.31 -18.83
C THR A 460 -10.32 -31.40 -17.86
N ILE A 461 -9.22 -31.88 -17.29
CA ILE A 461 -8.39 -31.14 -16.36
C ILE A 461 -6.94 -31.13 -16.87
N ARG A 462 -6.27 -29.98 -16.78
CA ARG A 462 -4.86 -29.82 -17.15
C ARG A 462 -4.12 -28.93 -16.16
N ASN A 463 -2.83 -29.16 -15.98
CA ASN A 463 -1.96 -28.27 -15.18
C ASN A 463 -2.50 -27.90 -13.79
N SER A 464 -3.28 -28.79 -13.16
CA SER A 464 -4.08 -28.42 -11.98
C SER A 464 -3.80 -29.34 -10.80
N ILE A 465 -3.98 -28.81 -9.60
CA ILE A 465 -3.80 -29.52 -8.34
C ILE A 465 -5.17 -29.78 -7.72
N LEU A 466 -5.46 -31.04 -7.40
CA LEU A 466 -6.65 -31.45 -6.66
C LEU A 466 -6.20 -32.23 -5.42
N TRP A 467 -6.25 -31.59 -4.25
CA TRP A 467 -5.66 -32.11 -3.01
C TRP A 467 -6.50 -31.81 -1.78
N GLY A 468 -6.45 -32.66 -0.74
CA GLY A 468 -7.11 -32.39 0.54
C GLY A 468 -8.64 -32.35 0.51
N ASN A 469 -9.29 -32.63 -0.63
CA ASN A 469 -10.75 -32.59 -0.69
C ASN A 469 -11.36 -33.84 -0.04
N GLU A 470 -12.40 -33.67 0.78
CA GLU A 470 -12.94 -34.74 1.63
C GLU A 470 -14.43 -34.99 1.43
N ALA A 471 -14.84 -36.26 1.48
CA ALA A 471 -16.25 -36.67 1.58
C ALA A 471 -16.39 -37.98 2.37
N PRO A 472 -17.53 -38.23 3.07
CA PRO A 472 -17.73 -39.46 3.84
C PRO A 472 -17.68 -40.76 3.04
N THR A 473 -17.87 -40.68 1.72
CA THR A 473 -17.88 -41.85 0.82
C THR A 473 -17.11 -41.57 -0.47
N GLY A 474 -16.70 -42.65 -1.15
CA GLY A 474 -15.83 -42.59 -2.34
C GLY A 474 -14.41 -43.05 -2.04
N SER A 475 -13.66 -43.41 -3.09
CA SER A 475 -12.21 -43.54 -3.04
C SER A 475 -11.54 -42.16 -2.90
N THR A 476 -10.27 -42.12 -2.50
CA THR A 476 -9.51 -40.85 -2.38
C THR A 476 -9.56 -40.02 -3.67
N VAL A 477 -9.45 -40.66 -4.84
CA VAL A 477 -9.57 -39.99 -6.14
C VAL A 477 -10.98 -39.49 -6.39
N GLU A 478 -12.01 -40.28 -6.08
CA GLU A 478 -13.41 -39.85 -6.24
C GLU A 478 -13.77 -38.69 -5.29
N GLN A 479 -13.11 -38.56 -4.15
CA GLN A 479 -13.25 -37.40 -3.28
C GLN A 479 -12.66 -36.13 -3.92
N GLN A 480 -11.58 -36.24 -4.69
CA GLN A 480 -11.01 -35.11 -5.44
C GLN A 480 -11.87 -34.75 -6.65
N ILE A 481 -12.17 -35.75 -7.48
CA ILE A 481 -12.99 -35.59 -8.66
C ILE A 481 -13.75 -36.87 -9.03
N ALA A 482 -15.03 -36.72 -9.34
CA ALA A 482 -15.82 -37.78 -9.95
C ALA A 482 -16.60 -37.28 -11.17
N VAL A 483 -16.77 -38.18 -12.14
CA VAL A 483 -17.64 -37.98 -13.31
C VAL A 483 -18.79 -38.99 -13.33
N GLY A 484 -19.90 -38.65 -13.99
CA GLY A 484 -21.04 -39.56 -14.16
C GLY A 484 -20.65 -40.90 -14.81
N GLY A 485 -21.38 -41.99 -14.52
CA GLY A 485 -20.97 -43.36 -14.88
C GLY A 485 -20.84 -43.68 -16.39
N SER A 486 -21.28 -42.79 -17.28
CA SER A 486 -21.04 -42.88 -18.73
C SER A 486 -20.15 -41.77 -19.29
N ALA A 487 -19.71 -40.84 -18.43
CA ALA A 487 -18.84 -39.73 -18.76
C ALA A 487 -17.36 -40.15 -18.73
N THR A 488 -16.52 -39.33 -19.34
CA THR A 488 -15.07 -39.53 -19.40
C THR A 488 -14.38 -38.41 -18.62
N LEU A 489 -13.44 -38.82 -17.77
CA LEU A 489 -12.49 -37.94 -17.09
C LEU A 489 -11.15 -38.01 -17.82
N THR A 490 -10.65 -36.87 -18.27
CA THR A 490 -9.33 -36.73 -18.89
C THR A 490 -8.50 -35.78 -18.04
N ALA A 491 -7.37 -36.24 -17.52
CA ALA A 491 -6.44 -35.43 -16.76
C ALA A 491 -5.03 -35.53 -17.37
N THR A 492 -4.34 -34.42 -17.52
CA THR A 492 -2.95 -34.36 -18.03
C THR A 492 -2.16 -33.28 -17.32
N TYR A 493 -0.95 -33.58 -16.84
CA TYR A 493 -0.15 -32.64 -16.05
C TYR A 493 -0.90 -32.16 -14.81
N CYS A 494 -1.61 -33.07 -14.13
CA CYS A 494 -2.29 -32.77 -12.87
C CYS A 494 -1.63 -33.49 -11.71
N ASP A 495 -1.69 -32.90 -10.52
CA ASP A 495 -1.47 -33.63 -9.26
C ASP A 495 -2.81 -33.91 -8.58
N VAL A 496 -3.13 -35.18 -8.38
CA VAL A 496 -4.45 -35.61 -7.86
C VAL A 496 -4.25 -36.62 -6.76
N MET A 497 -4.71 -36.27 -5.55
CA MET A 497 -4.63 -37.16 -4.39
C MET A 497 -5.29 -38.52 -4.66
N GLY A 498 -4.56 -39.59 -4.39
CA GLY A 498 -4.97 -40.97 -4.64
C GLY A 498 -4.61 -41.50 -6.02
N GLY A 499 -4.16 -40.64 -6.94
CA GLY A 499 -3.61 -40.97 -8.26
C GLY A 499 -4.65 -41.28 -9.34
N ILE A 500 -4.75 -40.40 -10.34
CA ILE A 500 -5.67 -40.51 -11.48
C ILE A 500 -5.11 -41.31 -12.68
N GLY A 501 -3.84 -41.73 -12.60
CA GLY A 501 -3.14 -42.45 -13.66
C GLY A 501 -2.76 -41.56 -14.86
N GLY A 502 -2.00 -42.10 -15.80
CA GLY A 502 -1.39 -41.31 -16.89
C GLY A 502 0.05 -40.91 -16.56
N ALA A 503 0.93 -40.92 -17.56
CA ALA A 503 2.36 -40.72 -17.34
C ALA A 503 2.75 -39.28 -16.98
N THR A 504 1.88 -38.32 -17.28
CA THR A 504 2.08 -36.89 -17.00
C THR A 504 1.46 -36.45 -15.67
N ASN A 505 0.68 -37.32 -15.01
CA ASN A 505 -0.01 -36.96 -13.77
C ASN A 505 0.76 -37.46 -12.55
N LYS A 506 0.65 -36.69 -11.46
CA LYS A 506 1.32 -36.94 -10.18
C LYS A 506 0.30 -37.36 -9.11
N ASN A 507 0.84 -37.87 -8.01
CA ASN A 507 0.11 -38.21 -6.79
C ASN A 507 1.11 -38.09 -5.63
N VAL A 508 1.47 -36.86 -5.34
CA VAL A 508 2.47 -36.46 -4.37
C VAL A 508 1.89 -35.30 -3.58
N ASP A 509 2.35 -35.12 -2.35
CA ASP A 509 1.92 -33.96 -1.58
C ASP A 509 2.37 -32.67 -2.30
N PRO A 510 1.46 -31.74 -2.64
CA PRO A 510 1.82 -30.49 -3.29
C PRO A 510 2.66 -29.58 -2.42
N TRP A 511 2.74 -29.83 -1.10
CA TRP A 511 3.46 -28.97 -0.15
C TRP A 511 3.03 -27.51 -0.24
N PHE A 512 1.76 -27.25 0.07
CA PHE A 512 1.26 -25.87 0.19
C PHE A 512 1.97 -25.12 1.33
N ALA A 513 2.23 -23.82 1.13
CA ALA A 513 2.95 -22.95 2.07
C ALA A 513 2.24 -22.86 3.43
N ASP A 514 0.99 -22.43 3.49
CA ASP A 514 0.22 -22.45 4.73
C ASP A 514 -1.28 -22.58 4.44
N PRO A 515 -1.78 -23.80 4.16
CA PRO A 515 -3.19 -23.99 3.85
C PRO A 515 -4.10 -23.63 5.04
N ASP A 516 -3.62 -23.71 6.29
CA ASP A 516 -4.39 -23.32 7.46
C ASP A 516 -4.53 -21.79 7.55
N GLY A 517 -3.44 -21.04 7.29
CA GLY A 517 -3.39 -19.59 7.13
C GLY A 517 -3.75 -19.06 5.74
N TYR A 518 -4.35 -19.89 4.87
CA TYR A 518 -4.93 -19.52 3.57
C TYR A 518 -3.95 -19.32 2.40
N ASN A 519 -2.68 -19.68 2.56
CA ASN A 519 -1.68 -19.63 1.51
C ASN A 519 -1.53 -21.00 0.80
N TYR A 520 -2.05 -21.07 -0.42
CA TYR A 520 -2.02 -22.27 -1.28
C TYR A 520 -0.89 -22.25 -2.32
N ARG A 521 0.11 -21.36 -2.17
CA ARG A 521 1.32 -21.38 -2.99
C ARG A 521 2.15 -22.61 -2.68
N LEU A 522 2.97 -23.02 -3.64
CA LEU A 522 3.81 -24.21 -3.52
C LEU A 522 5.10 -23.86 -2.80
N ARG A 523 5.44 -24.65 -1.78
CA ARG A 523 6.74 -24.59 -1.11
C ARG A 523 7.84 -25.08 -2.03
N LEU A 524 9.08 -24.68 -1.72
CA LEU A 524 10.25 -25.19 -2.41
C LEU A 524 10.27 -26.73 -2.40
N CYS A 525 10.74 -27.30 -3.51
CA CYS A 525 10.85 -28.75 -3.72
C CYS A 525 9.51 -29.50 -3.84
N SER A 526 8.39 -28.78 -3.89
CA SER A 526 7.16 -29.38 -4.36
C SER A 526 7.35 -29.97 -5.74
N ALA A 527 6.92 -31.22 -5.91
CA ALA A 527 6.96 -31.89 -7.21
C ALA A 527 5.97 -31.30 -8.23
N CYS A 528 5.15 -30.34 -7.82
CA CYS A 528 4.29 -29.55 -8.69
C CYS A 528 4.98 -28.33 -9.30
N LEU A 529 6.16 -27.95 -8.79
CA LEU A 529 6.98 -26.89 -9.37
C LEU A 529 7.55 -27.33 -10.72
N ASP A 530 7.61 -26.42 -11.69
CA ASP A 530 8.27 -26.60 -12.99
C ASP A 530 7.83 -27.89 -13.70
N SER A 531 6.53 -28.19 -13.65
CA SER A 531 5.98 -29.51 -13.95
C SER A 531 4.74 -29.50 -14.85
N ALA A 532 4.22 -28.33 -15.21
CA ALA A 532 3.06 -28.17 -16.08
C ALA A 532 3.43 -28.19 -17.58
N ASP A 533 2.40 -28.20 -18.43
CA ASP A 533 2.52 -28.06 -19.88
C ASP A 533 2.16 -26.63 -20.29
N PHE A 534 3.16 -25.79 -20.59
CA PHE A 534 2.93 -24.39 -20.92
C PHE A 534 2.12 -24.20 -22.21
N ASP A 535 2.18 -25.14 -23.16
CA ASP A 535 1.39 -25.08 -24.40
C ASP A 535 -0.13 -25.28 -24.12
N GLN A 536 -0.51 -25.57 -22.87
CA GLN A 536 -1.90 -25.65 -22.40
C GLN A 536 -2.32 -24.46 -21.53
N VAL A 537 -1.46 -23.45 -21.34
CA VAL A 537 -1.86 -22.15 -20.79
C VAL A 537 -2.59 -21.40 -21.89
N ASP A 538 -3.78 -20.90 -21.58
CA ASP A 538 -4.60 -20.15 -22.55
C ASP A 538 -4.05 -18.73 -22.76
N ASP A 539 -4.33 -18.15 -23.93
CA ASP A 539 -4.01 -16.76 -24.23
C ASP A 539 -4.87 -15.82 -23.34
N ASP A 540 -4.33 -14.69 -22.91
CA ASP A 540 -5.02 -13.70 -22.06
C ASP A 540 -6.06 -12.87 -22.81
N VAL A 541 -7.02 -13.52 -23.45
CA VAL A 541 -8.08 -12.87 -24.22
C VAL A 541 -9.01 -11.99 -23.36
N HIS A 542 -8.82 -11.99 -22.04
CA HIS A 542 -9.59 -11.25 -21.07
C HIS A 542 -8.78 -10.14 -20.37
N ASP A 543 -7.53 -9.86 -20.76
CA ASP A 543 -6.71 -8.74 -20.28
C ASP A 543 -6.55 -8.71 -18.75
N VAL A 544 -6.34 -9.88 -18.13
CA VAL A 544 -6.46 -10.09 -16.67
C VAL A 544 -5.57 -9.14 -15.87
N ASP A 545 -4.38 -8.79 -16.36
CA ASP A 545 -3.43 -7.87 -15.72
C ASP A 545 -3.53 -6.40 -16.22
N GLY A 546 -4.39 -6.11 -17.19
CA GLY A 546 -4.63 -4.76 -17.70
C GLY A 546 -3.47 -4.20 -18.53
N ASP A 547 -2.64 -5.07 -19.10
CA ASP A 547 -1.43 -4.68 -19.80
C ASP A 547 -1.70 -4.18 -21.25
N PRO A 548 -0.75 -3.45 -21.86
CA PRO A 548 -0.91 -2.99 -23.23
C PRO A 548 -0.72 -4.10 -24.30
N ALA A 549 -0.23 -5.29 -23.95
CA ALA A 549 0.12 -6.34 -24.88
C ALA A 549 -1.11 -6.99 -25.55
N ASN A 550 -2.32 -6.82 -25.01
CA ASN A 550 -3.62 -7.25 -25.55
C ASN A 550 -3.68 -8.73 -25.99
N ASN A 551 -4.48 -9.55 -25.30
CA ASN A 551 -5.19 -10.73 -25.81
C ASN A 551 -4.38 -11.84 -26.52
N GLY A 552 -3.06 -11.89 -26.39
CA GLY A 552 -2.24 -12.82 -27.17
C GLY A 552 -0.93 -13.26 -26.51
N ASP A 553 -0.66 -12.77 -25.31
CA ASP A 553 0.25 -13.34 -24.35
C ASP A 553 -0.46 -14.38 -23.46
N ALA A 554 0.29 -15.08 -22.63
CA ALA A 554 -0.24 -16.14 -21.79
C ALA A 554 -0.95 -15.55 -20.57
N THR A 555 -2.13 -16.05 -20.21
CA THR A 555 -2.87 -15.57 -19.03
C THR A 555 -1.99 -15.67 -17.78
N PRO A 556 -1.83 -14.59 -17.00
CA PRO A 556 -1.03 -14.60 -15.78
C PRO A 556 -1.63 -15.53 -14.71
N ASP A 557 -0.88 -15.77 -13.66
CA ASP A 557 -1.34 -16.54 -12.51
C ASP A 557 -2.36 -15.77 -11.66
N LEU A 558 -2.85 -16.40 -10.58
CA LEU A 558 -3.88 -15.80 -9.73
C LEU A 558 -3.44 -14.46 -9.10
N ASP A 559 -2.14 -14.26 -8.88
CA ASP A 559 -1.56 -13.05 -8.30
C ASP A 559 -1.08 -12.06 -9.37
N LEU A 560 -1.40 -12.29 -10.64
CA LEU A 560 -1.00 -11.50 -11.80
C LEU A 560 0.50 -11.61 -12.16
N HIS A 561 1.18 -12.66 -11.69
CA HIS A 561 2.54 -12.99 -12.12
C HIS A 561 2.55 -13.80 -13.42
N ILE A 562 3.63 -13.67 -14.18
CA ILE A 562 3.82 -14.48 -15.39
C ILE A 562 3.99 -15.97 -15.02
N ARG A 563 3.37 -16.87 -15.79
CA ARG A 563 3.46 -18.35 -15.58
C ARG A 563 4.74 -18.98 -16.12
N ALA A 564 5.82 -18.22 -16.06
CA ALA A 564 7.09 -18.55 -16.70
C ALA A 564 8.25 -17.96 -15.86
N VAL A 565 8.33 -18.34 -14.59
CA VAL A 565 9.42 -17.95 -13.68
C VAL A 565 10.29 -19.16 -13.35
N ASP A 566 11.43 -19.26 -14.03
CA ASP A 566 12.38 -20.37 -13.86
C ASP A 566 13.09 -20.33 -12.51
N ARG A 567 13.18 -21.50 -11.84
CA ARG A 567 13.93 -21.70 -10.60
C ARG A 567 15.17 -22.55 -10.90
N PRO A 568 16.39 -21.95 -10.93
CA PRO A 568 17.60 -22.63 -11.39
C PRO A 568 17.96 -23.94 -10.65
N ASN A 569 17.48 -24.09 -9.42
CA ASN A 569 17.78 -25.20 -8.51
C ASN A 569 16.68 -26.28 -8.47
N ILE A 570 15.63 -26.16 -9.27
CA ILE A 570 14.55 -27.14 -9.40
C ILE A 570 14.63 -27.80 -10.77
N ALA A 571 14.25 -29.07 -10.84
CA ALA A 571 14.26 -29.79 -12.10
C ALA A 571 13.02 -29.44 -12.93
N ASP A 572 13.24 -28.83 -14.10
CA ASP A 572 12.24 -28.66 -15.16
C ASP A 572 11.71 -30.01 -15.66
N THR A 573 10.60 -30.47 -15.10
CA THR A 573 9.90 -31.67 -15.56
C THR A 573 8.68 -31.38 -16.43
N GLY A 574 8.34 -30.10 -16.61
CA GLY A 574 7.31 -29.60 -17.49
C GLY A 574 7.64 -29.74 -18.98
N VAL A 575 6.71 -29.32 -19.82
CA VAL A 575 6.85 -29.32 -21.28
C VAL A 575 6.26 -28.05 -21.89
N GLY A 576 6.47 -27.86 -23.19
CA GLY A 576 5.96 -26.72 -23.94
C GLY A 576 7.05 -25.70 -24.24
N THR A 577 6.67 -24.48 -24.60
CA THR A 577 7.64 -23.40 -24.86
C THR A 577 8.38 -22.92 -23.62
N HIS A 578 7.80 -23.10 -22.43
CA HIS A 578 8.44 -22.85 -21.13
C HIS A 578 8.32 -24.14 -20.30
N THR A 579 9.45 -24.74 -19.91
CA THR A 579 9.49 -26.04 -19.19
C THR A 579 9.37 -25.92 -17.67
N PHE A 580 9.38 -24.68 -17.18
CA PHE A 580 9.44 -24.27 -15.78
C PHE A 580 8.11 -23.64 -15.31
N THR A 581 7.00 -24.07 -15.86
CA THR A 581 5.67 -23.62 -15.43
C THR A 581 5.15 -24.52 -14.32
N ASP A 582 4.58 -23.93 -13.28
CA ASP A 582 4.04 -24.66 -12.14
C ASP A 582 2.65 -25.24 -12.43
N MET A 583 2.31 -26.34 -11.75
CA MET A 583 0.92 -26.81 -11.69
C MET A 583 0.11 -25.98 -10.70
N GLY A 584 -1.14 -25.68 -11.02
CA GLY A 584 -2.08 -25.01 -10.12
C GLY A 584 -2.30 -23.53 -10.43
N ALA A 585 -3.00 -22.86 -9.51
CA ALA A 585 -3.44 -21.48 -9.63
C ALA A 585 -2.30 -20.45 -9.62
N PHE A 586 -1.19 -20.78 -8.97
CA PHE A 586 -0.08 -19.88 -8.71
C PHE A 586 1.18 -20.32 -9.44
N GLU A 587 2.01 -19.34 -9.80
CA GLU A 587 3.43 -19.44 -10.07
C GLU A 587 4.16 -18.70 -8.93
N ASN A 588 5.36 -19.11 -8.47
CA ASN A 588 6.07 -18.23 -7.52
C ASN A 588 6.68 -17.01 -8.20
N CYS A 589 6.70 -15.94 -7.43
CA CYS A 589 7.33 -14.66 -7.72
C CYS A 589 8.63 -14.44 -6.90
N ILE A 590 9.43 -15.50 -6.64
CA ILE A 590 10.60 -15.43 -5.73
C ILE A 590 11.46 -14.20 -6.03
N GLY A 591 11.60 -13.31 -5.03
CA GLY A 591 12.46 -12.13 -5.10
C GLY A 591 11.86 -10.90 -5.79
N ASP A 592 10.67 -10.99 -6.40
CA ASP A 592 9.95 -9.85 -6.99
C ASP A 592 9.10 -9.15 -5.92
N ALA A 593 9.78 -8.61 -4.90
CA ALA A 593 9.12 -8.06 -3.72
C ALA A 593 8.31 -6.77 -3.99
N ASN A 594 8.47 -6.12 -5.14
CA ASN A 594 7.60 -5.00 -5.56
C ASN A 594 6.48 -5.40 -6.54
N GLY A 595 6.45 -6.65 -7.03
CA GLY A 595 5.44 -7.16 -7.96
C GLY A 595 5.49 -6.51 -9.36
N ASP A 596 6.65 -6.01 -9.81
CA ASP A 596 6.84 -5.43 -11.14
C ASP A 596 7.22 -6.46 -12.21
N GLN A 597 7.17 -7.74 -11.84
CA GLN A 597 7.52 -8.92 -12.63
C GLN A 597 9.01 -8.99 -12.96
N LYS A 598 9.88 -8.30 -12.21
CA LYS A 598 11.34 -8.33 -12.41
C LYS A 598 12.09 -8.27 -11.09
N VAL A 599 12.80 -9.34 -10.78
CA VAL A 599 13.80 -9.32 -9.69
C VAL A 599 14.99 -8.41 -10.06
N ASN A 600 15.10 -7.26 -9.40
CA ASN A 600 16.12 -6.25 -9.60
C ASN A 600 16.34 -5.38 -8.35
N GLY A 601 17.22 -4.37 -8.41
CA GLY A 601 17.56 -3.55 -7.25
C GLY A 601 16.37 -2.80 -6.61
N LEU A 602 15.26 -2.64 -7.34
CA LEU A 602 14.02 -2.05 -6.84
C LEU A 602 13.27 -2.97 -5.86
N ASP A 603 13.61 -4.26 -5.79
CA ASP A 603 13.00 -5.23 -4.87
C ASP A 603 13.62 -5.19 -3.48
N ILE A 604 14.83 -4.64 -3.34
CA ILE A 604 15.56 -4.61 -2.05
C ILE A 604 14.76 -3.88 -0.97
N GLN A 605 14.22 -2.70 -1.29
CA GLN A 605 13.49 -1.88 -0.32
C GLN A 605 12.14 -2.53 0.07
N PRO A 606 11.29 -2.99 -0.85
CA PRO A 606 10.09 -3.76 -0.53
C PRO A 606 10.39 -5.03 0.27
N PHE A 607 11.41 -5.82 -0.11
CA PHE A 607 11.82 -7.02 0.62
C PHE A 607 12.19 -6.68 2.08
N VAL A 608 12.99 -5.64 2.29
CA VAL A 608 13.35 -5.17 3.64
C VAL A 608 12.11 -4.68 4.41
N ASN A 609 11.18 -3.98 3.75
CA ASN A 609 9.94 -3.55 4.40
C ASN A 609 9.11 -4.76 4.85
N CYS A 610 8.94 -5.75 3.99
CA CYS A 610 8.23 -6.99 4.31
C CYS A 610 8.90 -7.77 5.45
N LEU A 611 10.23 -7.76 5.55
CA LEU A 611 10.96 -8.41 6.63
C LEU A 611 10.82 -7.68 7.99
N LEU A 612 10.59 -6.36 7.97
CA LEU A 612 10.49 -5.52 9.17
C LEU A 612 9.06 -5.36 9.68
N ASP A 613 8.07 -5.38 8.77
CA ASP A 613 6.65 -5.30 9.09
C ASP A 613 6.09 -6.72 9.24
N ASN A 614 5.38 -7.00 10.34
CA ASN A 614 4.79 -8.32 10.60
C ASN A 614 3.85 -8.74 9.43
N PRO A 615 4.20 -9.73 8.59
CA PRO A 615 3.80 -9.79 7.18
C PRO A 615 2.44 -10.45 6.90
N ALA A 616 1.68 -10.81 7.94
CA ALA A 616 0.53 -11.72 7.82
C ALA A 616 -0.70 -11.20 7.05
N GLU A 617 -0.67 -10.00 6.45
CA GLU A 617 -1.85 -9.39 5.80
C GLU A 617 -1.60 -8.66 4.46
N SER A 618 -0.45 -8.85 3.77
CA SER A 618 -0.26 -8.23 2.45
C SER A 618 0.31 -9.19 1.39
N ASP A 619 -0.43 -9.38 0.28
CA ASP A 619 -0.04 -10.20 -0.88
C ASP A 619 1.32 -9.80 -1.48
N VAL A 620 1.77 -8.55 -1.26
CA VAL A 620 3.06 -8.02 -1.73
C VAL A 620 4.26 -8.70 -1.07
N CYS A 621 4.10 -9.21 0.15
CA CYS A 621 5.21 -9.82 0.91
C CYS A 621 5.37 -11.32 0.67
N ASP A 622 4.45 -11.96 -0.06
CA ASP A 622 4.55 -13.38 -0.39
C ASP A 622 5.74 -13.65 -1.33
N CYS A 623 6.06 -12.71 -2.22
CA CYS A 623 7.23 -12.79 -3.11
C CYS A 623 8.56 -12.57 -2.37
N ALA A 624 8.51 -12.02 -1.15
CA ALA A 624 9.68 -11.81 -0.31
C ALA A 624 10.08 -13.09 0.44
N ASP A 625 9.17 -14.05 0.68
CA ASP A 625 9.53 -15.40 1.15
C ASP A 625 10.33 -16.12 0.07
N SER A 626 11.65 -15.88 0.09
CA SER A 626 12.53 -16.34 -0.96
C SER A 626 12.85 -17.82 -0.78
N THR A 627 12.74 -18.34 0.44
CA THR A 627 12.95 -19.75 0.75
C THR A 627 11.72 -20.61 0.45
N LEU A 628 10.55 -20.00 0.32
CA LEU A 628 9.26 -20.63 0.09
C LEU A 628 8.92 -21.66 1.17
N ASP A 629 9.27 -21.37 2.42
CA ASP A 629 8.93 -22.23 3.55
C ASP A 629 7.62 -21.82 4.25
N GLY A 630 7.06 -20.69 3.84
CA GLY A 630 5.83 -20.09 4.35
C GLY A 630 6.06 -19.03 5.43
N GLU A 631 7.31 -18.69 5.77
CA GLU A 631 7.65 -17.74 6.83
C GLU A 631 8.71 -16.74 6.35
N LEU A 632 8.38 -15.45 6.31
CA LEU A 632 9.36 -14.42 5.97
C LEU A 632 10.26 -14.07 7.18
N THR A 633 11.51 -14.51 7.13
CA THR A 633 12.50 -14.35 8.20
C THR A 633 13.88 -13.95 7.66
N LEU A 634 14.87 -13.79 8.55
CA LEU A 634 16.25 -13.52 8.13
C LEU A 634 16.86 -14.66 7.31
N ASP A 635 16.27 -15.86 7.36
CA ASP A 635 16.69 -17.02 6.55
C ASP A 635 16.38 -16.80 5.05
N ASP A 636 15.51 -15.84 4.69
CA ASP A 636 15.22 -15.47 3.30
C ASP A 636 16.26 -14.59 2.64
N VAL A 637 17.05 -13.84 3.43
CA VAL A 637 18.03 -12.87 2.91
C VAL A 637 19.05 -13.51 1.96
N PRO A 638 19.68 -14.66 2.30
CA PRO A 638 20.64 -15.30 1.39
C PRO A 638 19.98 -15.73 0.08
N CYS A 639 18.74 -16.22 0.15
CA CYS A 639 18.04 -16.68 -1.04
C CYS A 639 17.57 -15.50 -1.91
N PHE A 640 17.03 -14.44 -1.31
CA PHE A 640 16.69 -13.20 -1.99
C PHE A 640 17.90 -12.61 -2.74
N VAL A 641 19.06 -12.52 -2.07
CA VAL A 641 20.31 -12.03 -2.68
C VAL A 641 20.76 -12.93 -3.83
N SER A 642 20.62 -14.25 -3.70
CA SER A 642 20.95 -15.20 -4.76
C SER A 642 20.12 -14.98 -6.01
N VAL A 643 18.80 -14.84 -5.85
CA VAL A 643 17.87 -14.59 -6.96
C VAL A 643 18.12 -13.21 -7.58
N LEU A 644 18.34 -12.19 -6.75
CA LEU A 644 18.67 -10.82 -7.19
C LEU A 644 19.95 -10.74 -8.04
N LEU A 645 20.97 -11.51 -7.66
CA LEU A 645 22.26 -11.57 -8.36
C LEU A 645 22.27 -12.58 -9.53
N GLY A 646 21.20 -13.37 -9.69
CA GLY A 646 21.12 -14.44 -10.69
C GLY A 646 22.15 -15.55 -10.47
N VAL A 647 22.51 -15.83 -9.22
CA VAL A 647 23.49 -16.86 -8.83
C VAL A 647 22.80 -18.01 -8.09
N THR A 648 23.43 -19.19 -8.12
CA THR A 648 22.85 -20.45 -7.62
C THR A 648 23.17 -20.76 -6.14
N ASP A 649 24.04 -19.97 -5.52
CA ASP A 649 24.62 -20.27 -4.20
C ASP A 649 23.91 -19.46 -3.11
N GLY A 650 23.03 -20.11 -2.33
CA GLY A 650 22.40 -19.50 -1.15
C GLY A 650 20.93 -19.87 -0.89
N CYS A 651 20.24 -20.51 -1.85
CA CYS A 651 18.89 -21.05 -1.66
C CYS A 651 18.91 -22.56 -1.39
N TYR A 652 17.94 -23.06 -0.60
CA TYR A 652 17.76 -24.49 -0.32
C TYR A 652 17.77 -25.34 -1.61
N THR A 653 18.35 -26.55 -1.54
CA THR A 653 18.37 -27.52 -2.66
C THR A 653 17.48 -28.71 -2.39
N CYS A 654 16.82 -29.24 -3.41
CA CYS A 654 15.94 -30.39 -3.28
C CYS A 654 16.72 -31.72 -3.24
N ALA A 655 16.94 -32.28 -2.05
CA ALA A 655 17.40 -33.65 -1.88
C ALA A 655 16.22 -34.63 -1.63
N GLU A 656 16.38 -35.92 -1.93
CA GLU A 656 15.34 -36.96 -1.80
C GLU A 656 14.90 -37.13 -0.33
N GLY A 657 13.92 -36.37 0.16
CA GLY A 657 13.35 -36.58 1.49
C GLY A 657 12.66 -35.43 2.21
N GLY A 658 12.67 -34.21 1.65
CA GLY A 658 12.19 -33.00 2.33
C GLY A 658 13.28 -31.93 2.33
N LEU A 659 12.97 -30.76 2.88
CA LEU A 659 13.90 -29.64 3.09
C LEU A 659 15.06 -30.09 4.01
N GLU A 660 16.06 -30.77 3.45
CA GLU A 660 17.35 -30.89 4.12
C GLU A 660 18.11 -29.61 3.83
N ARG A 661 18.24 -28.80 4.88
CA ARG A 661 19.25 -27.76 5.01
C ARG A 661 20.56 -28.41 4.55
N GLY A 662 21.11 -27.98 3.41
CA GLY A 662 22.47 -28.30 3.01
C GLY A 662 23.43 -27.57 3.95
N ILE A 663 23.36 -27.86 5.25
CA ILE A 663 24.30 -27.36 6.23
C ILE A 663 25.57 -28.14 5.97
N ALA A 664 26.55 -27.45 5.40
CA ALA A 664 27.92 -27.90 5.40
C ALA A 664 28.28 -28.24 6.86
N ASP A 665 28.73 -29.46 7.06
CA ASP A 665 29.27 -30.04 8.30
C ASP A 665 30.52 -30.79 7.82
N CYS A 666 31.54 -30.02 7.49
CA CYS A 666 32.73 -30.51 6.81
C CYS A 666 33.61 -31.36 7.76
N ASN A 667 33.50 -31.13 9.06
CA ASN A 667 34.22 -31.87 10.10
C ASN A 667 33.45 -33.12 10.61
N GLU A 668 32.27 -33.39 10.04
CA GLU A 668 31.38 -34.53 10.33
C GLU A 668 31.03 -34.68 11.82
N ASN A 669 30.90 -33.56 12.54
CA ASN A 669 30.68 -33.56 13.99
C ASN A 669 29.20 -33.51 14.40
N GLU A 670 28.29 -33.55 13.42
CA GLU A 670 26.83 -33.42 13.54
C GLU A 670 26.35 -32.01 13.98
N VAL A 671 27.23 -31.01 13.91
CA VAL A 671 26.98 -29.58 14.13
C VAL A 671 27.29 -28.83 12.83
N PRO A 672 26.43 -27.92 12.36
CA PRO A 672 26.73 -27.14 11.15
C PRO A 672 27.99 -26.29 11.28
N ASP A 673 28.76 -26.17 10.21
CA ASP A 673 29.97 -25.34 10.11
C ASP A 673 29.73 -23.90 10.61
N ALA A 674 28.60 -23.29 10.20
CA ALA A 674 28.22 -21.95 10.64
C ALA A 674 27.93 -21.86 12.16
N ASN A 675 27.38 -22.93 12.75
CA ASN A 675 27.17 -22.99 14.19
C ASN A 675 28.49 -23.25 14.92
N ASP A 676 29.39 -24.04 14.33
CA ASP A 676 30.71 -24.27 14.90
C ASP A 676 31.51 -22.96 14.98
N ILE A 677 31.43 -22.14 13.95
CA ILE A 677 32.05 -20.81 13.91
C ILE A 677 31.36 -19.85 14.89
N ALA A 678 30.03 -19.80 14.90
CA ALA A 678 29.26 -18.89 15.75
C ALA A 678 29.36 -19.22 17.26
N GLU A 679 29.47 -20.50 17.61
CA GLU A 679 29.66 -20.97 18.98
C GLU A 679 31.15 -20.98 19.39
N GLY A 680 32.06 -20.69 18.45
CA GLY A 680 33.51 -20.66 18.65
C GLY A 680 34.13 -22.04 18.89
N THR A 681 33.45 -23.11 18.47
CA THR A 681 33.96 -24.48 18.51
C THR A 681 34.88 -24.79 17.33
N SER A 682 34.79 -24.03 16.24
CA SER A 682 35.77 -23.97 15.14
C SER A 682 36.14 -22.53 14.81
N GLN A 683 37.33 -22.32 14.24
CA GLN A 683 37.82 -21.02 13.78
C GLN A 683 37.56 -20.89 12.28
N ASP A 684 37.29 -19.67 11.82
CA ASP A 684 37.18 -19.28 10.41
C ASP A 684 37.89 -17.94 10.28
N CYS A 685 39.17 -18.00 9.95
CA CYS A 685 40.05 -16.85 9.99
C CYS A 685 40.07 -16.07 8.67
N ASN A 686 39.72 -16.71 7.54
CA ASN A 686 39.62 -16.08 6.23
C ASN A 686 38.19 -15.57 5.91
N GLY A 687 37.21 -15.89 6.77
CA GLY A 687 35.85 -15.37 6.74
C GLY A 687 34.96 -15.97 5.64
N ASN A 688 35.31 -17.15 5.14
CA ASN A 688 34.60 -17.80 4.04
C ASN A 688 33.44 -18.71 4.51
N PHE A 689 33.15 -18.75 5.83
CA PHE A 689 32.15 -19.57 6.50
C PHE A 689 32.41 -21.09 6.45
N ILE A 690 33.66 -21.50 6.21
CA ILE A 690 34.16 -22.87 6.30
C ILE A 690 35.20 -22.91 7.44
N PRO A 691 35.11 -23.85 8.39
CA PRO A 691 36.13 -24.03 9.42
C PRO A 691 37.54 -24.16 8.84
N ASP A 692 38.52 -23.51 9.46
CA ASP A 692 39.94 -23.52 9.07
C ASP A 692 40.49 -24.94 8.90
N GLU A 693 40.08 -25.86 9.78
CA GLU A 693 40.46 -27.27 9.72
C GLU A 693 39.96 -27.98 8.46
N CYS A 694 38.83 -27.52 7.91
CA CYS A 694 38.25 -28.02 6.68
C CYS A 694 38.91 -27.38 5.45
N ASP A 695 39.33 -26.12 5.53
CA ASP A 695 40.10 -25.47 4.46
C ASP A 695 41.49 -26.11 4.27
N ILE A 696 42.17 -26.42 5.36
CA ILE A 696 43.45 -27.15 5.33
C ILE A 696 43.23 -28.57 4.80
N ALA A 697 42.17 -29.25 5.22
CA ALA A 697 41.85 -30.61 4.77
C ALA A 697 41.43 -30.68 3.29
N ALA A 698 40.80 -29.63 2.77
CA ALA A 698 40.38 -29.49 1.38
C ALA A 698 41.50 -29.01 0.44
N GLU A 699 42.69 -28.70 0.99
CA GLU A 699 43.82 -28.08 0.28
C GLU A 699 43.46 -26.70 -0.33
N THR A 700 42.45 -26.02 0.21
CA THR A 700 42.04 -24.66 -0.18
C THR A 700 42.85 -23.58 0.52
N SER A 701 43.34 -23.87 1.74
CA SER A 701 44.32 -23.04 2.45
C SER A 701 45.60 -23.84 2.78
N VAL A 702 46.72 -23.12 2.90
CA VAL A 702 48.05 -23.69 3.17
C VAL A 702 48.37 -23.53 4.66
N ASP A 703 48.99 -24.55 5.27
CA ASP A 703 49.51 -24.56 6.65
C ASP A 703 50.93 -25.14 6.58
N VAL A 704 51.92 -24.29 6.30
CA VAL A 704 53.32 -24.70 6.07
C VAL A 704 54.00 -25.09 7.38
N ASP A 705 53.62 -24.48 8.50
CA ASP A 705 54.21 -24.75 9.81
C ASP A 705 53.49 -25.88 10.60
N GLU A 706 52.43 -26.45 10.02
CA GLU A 706 51.62 -27.55 10.54
C GLU A 706 51.02 -27.24 11.93
N ASN A 707 50.72 -25.96 12.21
CA ASN A 707 50.23 -25.52 13.51
C ASN A 707 48.69 -25.59 13.62
N GLY A 708 48.00 -25.90 12.52
CA GLY A 708 46.54 -26.03 12.44
C GLY A 708 45.80 -24.71 12.21
N VAL A 709 46.51 -23.63 11.89
CA VAL A 709 45.99 -22.32 11.48
C VAL A 709 46.50 -22.03 10.07
N PRO A 710 45.63 -21.72 9.10
CA PRO A 710 46.06 -21.33 7.76
C PRO A 710 47.11 -20.21 7.78
N ASP A 711 48.16 -20.32 6.95
CA ASP A 711 49.26 -19.34 6.89
C ASP A 711 48.74 -17.92 6.59
N GLU A 712 47.68 -17.80 5.77
CA GLU A 712 47.00 -16.52 5.46
C GLU A 712 46.39 -15.82 6.69
N CYS A 713 46.26 -16.56 7.78
CA CYS A 713 45.73 -16.09 9.06
C CYS A 713 46.80 -15.91 10.12
N GLN A 714 48.07 -16.06 9.74
CA GLN A 714 49.22 -15.82 10.57
C GLN A 714 49.91 -14.52 10.15
N THR A 715 50.63 -13.89 11.08
CA THR A 715 51.35 -12.64 10.79
C THR A 715 52.56 -12.94 9.90
N ASP A 716 52.59 -12.29 8.73
CA ASP A 716 53.71 -12.30 7.78
C ASP A 716 53.99 -10.85 7.40
N CYS A 717 54.88 -10.22 8.17
CA CYS A 717 55.13 -8.79 8.06
C CYS A 717 55.99 -8.43 6.85
N ASN A 718 56.81 -9.37 6.35
CA ASN A 718 57.68 -9.15 5.19
C ASN A 718 57.02 -9.60 3.86
N GLY A 719 55.84 -10.24 3.94
CA GLY A 719 54.98 -10.60 2.82
C GLY A 719 55.58 -11.69 1.92
N ASN A 720 56.32 -12.62 2.51
CA ASN A 720 57.02 -13.69 1.79
C ASN A 720 56.24 -15.02 1.73
N ASP A 721 54.99 -15.03 2.22
CA ASP A 721 54.08 -16.16 2.38
C ASP A 721 54.59 -17.20 3.40
N VAL A 722 55.42 -16.79 4.36
CA VAL A 722 55.90 -17.58 5.51
C VAL A 722 55.62 -16.79 6.80
N PRO A 723 54.99 -17.40 7.83
CA PRO A 723 54.74 -16.69 9.08
C PRO A 723 56.01 -16.21 9.78
N ASP A 724 55.96 -15.04 10.42
CA ASP A 724 57.09 -14.37 11.08
C ASP A 724 57.83 -15.28 12.10
N GLU A 725 57.07 -16.04 12.90
CA GLU A 725 57.64 -16.98 13.87
C GLU A 725 58.51 -18.05 13.20
N LYS A 726 58.13 -18.45 11.98
CA LYS A 726 58.86 -19.44 11.20
C LYS A 726 60.09 -18.83 10.52
N ASP A 727 60.00 -17.60 10.05
CA ASP A 727 61.13 -16.85 9.48
C ASP A 727 62.26 -16.60 10.50
N ILE A 728 61.89 -16.23 11.72
CA ILE A 728 62.85 -16.07 12.84
C ILE A 728 63.43 -17.44 13.23
N ALA A 729 62.60 -18.48 13.32
CA ALA A 729 63.03 -19.81 13.73
C ALA A 729 63.98 -20.49 12.71
N ASP A 730 63.80 -20.21 11.42
CA ASP A 730 64.63 -20.73 10.32
C ASP A 730 65.91 -19.88 10.08
N GLU A 731 66.16 -18.85 10.91
CA GLU A 731 67.28 -17.89 10.81
C GLU A 731 67.31 -17.08 9.49
N GLU A 732 66.17 -16.93 8.81
CA GLU A 732 66.05 -16.13 7.58
C GLU A 732 65.83 -14.63 7.88
N SER A 733 65.27 -14.33 9.06
CA SER A 733 65.09 -12.97 9.61
C SER A 733 65.80 -12.80 10.97
N LEU A 734 66.22 -11.56 11.29
CA LEU A 734 66.82 -11.19 12.58
C LEU A 734 65.76 -10.63 13.52
N ASP A 735 65.96 -10.76 14.83
CA ASP A 735 65.12 -10.20 15.90
C ASP A 735 66.06 -9.76 17.04
N CYS A 736 66.49 -8.50 17.04
CA CYS A 736 67.53 -7.93 17.90
C CYS A 736 67.02 -7.67 19.31
N ASN A 737 65.73 -7.40 19.48
CA ASN A 737 65.08 -7.12 20.76
C ASN A 737 64.34 -8.35 21.36
N GLU A 738 64.36 -9.50 20.66
CA GLU A 738 63.73 -10.77 21.01
C GLU A 738 62.20 -10.68 21.23
N ASN A 739 61.52 -9.80 20.49
CA ASN A 739 60.08 -9.57 20.66
C ASN A 739 59.17 -10.46 19.78
N GLY A 740 59.76 -11.29 18.90
CA GLY A 740 59.03 -12.18 18.01
C GLY A 740 58.57 -11.54 16.69
N ILE A 741 59.03 -10.32 16.39
CA ILE A 741 58.81 -9.60 15.13
C ILE A 741 60.18 -9.47 14.44
N PRO A 742 60.31 -9.80 13.15
CA PRO A 742 61.54 -9.55 12.39
C PRO A 742 61.99 -8.08 12.44
N ASP A 743 63.28 -7.81 12.63
CA ASP A 743 63.89 -6.46 12.65
C ASP A 743 63.49 -5.61 11.43
N GLU A 744 63.35 -6.24 10.26
CA GLU A 744 62.95 -5.56 9.01
C GLU A 744 61.49 -5.08 9.00
N CYS A 745 60.70 -5.54 9.96
CA CYS A 745 59.31 -5.19 10.17
C CYS A 745 59.12 -4.24 11.36
N GLU A 746 60.21 -3.81 11.98
CA GLU A 746 60.21 -2.86 13.08
C GLU A 746 60.49 -1.43 12.59
N ARG A 747 60.13 -0.46 13.44
CA ARG A 747 60.20 0.96 13.09
C ARG A 747 61.64 1.47 13.19
N ASP A 748 62.11 2.10 12.11
CA ASP A 748 63.42 2.72 11.96
C ASP A 748 63.19 4.15 11.41
N CYS A 749 62.96 5.10 12.31
CA CYS A 749 62.51 6.46 11.98
C CYS A 749 63.60 7.25 11.26
N ASN A 750 64.87 6.99 11.54
CA ASN A 750 66.00 7.63 10.89
C ASN A 750 66.52 6.86 9.65
N SER A 751 65.92 5.70 9.35
CA SER A 751 66.19 4.84 8.20
C SER A 751 67.65 4.38 8.10
N ASN A 752 68.31 4.17 9.24
CA ASN A 752 69.72 3.82 9.30
C ASN A 752 69.98 2.31 9.17
N GLY A 753 68.93 1.49 9.18
CA GLY A 753 68.95 0.03 9.07
C GLY A 753 69.03 -0.69 10.42
N VAL A 754 68.78 0.00 11.52
CA VAL A 754 68.65 -0.51 12.88
C VAL A 754 67.32 0.01 13.42
N PRO A 755 66.41 -0.86 13.93
CA PRO A 755 65.17 -0.39 14.55
C PRO A 755 65.45 0.59 15.70
N ASP A 756 64.55 1.54 15.93
CA ASP A 756 64.70 2.61 16.93
C ASP A 756 65.06 2.04 18.33
N ASP A 757 64.40 0.95 18.73
CA ASP A 757 64.65 0.23 19.99
C ASP A 757 66.06 -0.36 20.12
N CYS A 758 66.71 -0.62 18.97
CA CYS A 758 68.08 -1.11 18.86
C CYS A 758 69.10 0.03 18.60
N ASP A 759 68.64 1.28 18.44
CA ASP A 759 69.44 2.49 18.14
C ASP A 759 69.59 3.47 19.34
N LEU A 760 69.00 3.14 20.50
CA LEU A 760 69.05 3.95 21.74
C LEU A 760 69.98 3.35 22.82
N ASP A 761 70.75 4.18 23.52
CA ASP A 761 71.52 3.80 24.72
C ASP A 761 71.00 4.53 25.98
N PRO A 762 70.26 3.85 26.87
CA PRO A 762 69.70 4.45 28.08
C PRO A 762 70.77 4.88 29.13
N GLU A 763 72.06 4.62 28.91
CA GLU A 763 73.15 5.11 29.78
C GLU A 763 73.78 6.44 29.31
N ASP A 764 73.43 6.98 28.13
CA ASP A 764 74.00 8.22 27.54
C ASP A 764 72.97 9.05 26.73
N PRO A 765 72.05 9.78 27.39
CA PRO A 765 70.94 10.50 26.72
C PRO A 765 71.38 11.71 25.87
N ASP A 766 72.62 12.18 26.00
CA ASP A 766 73.14 13.35 25.27
C ASP A 766 73.92 12.97 23.98
N GLY A 767 74.09 11.67 23.66
CA GLY A 767 74.59 11.15 22.39
C GLY A 767 76.05 11.47 22.00
N ASP A 768 77.03 10.68 22.46
CA ASP A 768 78.43 10.77 22.01
C ASP A 768 78.73 9.84 20.80
N GLU A 769 78.67 10.36 19.56
CA GLU A 769 79.01 9.69 18.27
C GLU A 769 78.63 8.18 18.18
N TRP A 770 77.56 7.87 17.43
CA TRP A 770 77.02 6.53 17.03
C TRP A 770 75.79 6.00 17.79
N VAL A 771 75.10 6.83 18.57
CA VAL A 771 73.78 6.55 19.19
C VAL A 771 72.92 7.83 19.12
N SER A 772 71.62 7.69 18.91
CA SER A 772 70.69 8.84 18.81
C SER A 772 70.28 9.34 20.21
N PRO A 773 70.25 10.68 20.46
CA PRO A 773 69.86 11.27 21.76
C PRO A 773 68.34 11.19 22.00
N ASP A 774 67.94 11.24 23.27
CA ASP A 774 66.54 11.19 23.75
C ASP A 774 66.43 12.06 25.04
N CYS A 775 66.20 13.36 24.85
CA CYS A 775 66.25 14.41 25.89
C CYS A 775 65.11 14.27 26.90
N ASN A 776 63.93 13.84 26.46
CA ASN A 776 62.76 13.64 27.30
C ASN A 776 62.64 12.19 27.83
N THR A 777 63.53 11.30 27.40
CA THR A 777 63.64 9.89 27.79
C THR A 777 62.40 9.04 27.46
N ASN A 778 61.67 9.41 26.41
CA ASN A 778 60.41 8.77 26.06
C ASN A 778 60.57 7.52 25.17
N GLY A 779 61.80 7.17 24.78
CA GLY A 779 62.11 6.02 23.92
C GLY A 779 62.00 6.31 22.43
N VAL A 780 61.92 7.58 22.03
CA VAL A 780 61.98 8.04 20.64
C VAL A 780 63.23 8.91 20.50
N PRO A 781 64.08 8.71 19.48
CA PRO A 781 65.17 9.61 19.20
C PRO A 781 64.71 11.07 19.02
N ASP A 782 65.42 12.06 19.58
CA ASP A 782 65.10 13.50 19.48
C ASP A 782 64.89 13.97 18.04
N GLU A 783 65.65 13.41 17.09
CA GLU A 783 65.55 13.73 15.66
C GLU A 783 64.24 13.24 15.00
N CYS A 784 63.44 12.47 15.74
CA CYS A 784 62.16 11.93 15.34
C CYS A 784 60.99 12.59 16.10
N GLU A 785 61.23 13.68 16.82
CA GLU A 785 60.24 14.46 17.57
C GLU A 785 59.90 15.81 16.92
N ASP A 786 58.77 16.41 17.32
CA ASP A 786 58.26 17.67 16.78
C ASP A 786 58.99 18.90 17.38
N ASP A 787 59.35 19.85 16.52
CA ASP A 787 60.05 21.12 16.84
C ASP A 787 59.36 22.25 16.05
N CYS A 788 58.33 22.86 16.63
CA CYS A 788 57.43 23.82 15.99
C CYS A 788 58.12 25.14 15.62
N ASN A 789 59.12 25.56 16.39
CA ASN A 789 59.87 26.80 16.15
C ASN A 789 61.17 26.58 15.36
N GLU A 790 61.44 25.34 14.94
CA GLU A 790 62.58 24.89 14.15
C GLU A 790 63.94 25.28 14.76
N ASN A 791 64.03 25.34 16.09
CA ASN A 791 65.22 25.79 16.79
C ASN A 791 66.27 24.67 17.00
N GLY A 792 65.90 23.43 16.72
CA GLY A 792 66.72 22.21 16.85
C GLY A 792 66.59 21.52 18.22
N VAL A 793 65.58 21.87 19.01
CA VAL A 793 65.20 21.25 20.29
C VAL A 793 63.71 20.88 20.19
N PRO A 794 63.31 19.64 20.50
CA PRO A 794 61.90 19.26 20.51
C PRO A 794 61.07 20.14 21.44
N ASP A 795 59.80 20.37 21.10
CA ASP A 795 58.91 21.30 21.82
C ASP A 795 58.83 21.00 23.33
N ASP A 796 58.71 19.71 23.67
CA ASP A 796 58.67 19.21 25.07
C ASP A 796 59.98 19.48 25.85
N CYS A 797 61.09 19.70 25.14
CA CYS A 797 62.40 20.05 25.69
C CYS A 797 62.67 21.57 25.65
N ASP A 798 61.76 22.40 25.10
CA ASP A 798 61.90 23.86 24.93
C ASP A 798 61.17 24.71 26.02
N VAL A 799 60.45 24.04 26.93
CA VAL A 799 59.68 24.67 28.04
C VAL A 799 60.08 24.11 29.43
N ASP A 800 61.21 24.54 30.00
CA ASP A 800 61.59 24.13 31.37
C ASP A 800 61.20 25.18 32.44
N PRO A 801 60.28 24.86 33.38
CA PRO A 801 59.93 25.74 34.50
C PRO A 801 60.95 25.80 35.67
N GLU A 802 62.07 25.05 35.65
CA GLU A 802 63.02 24.98 36.78
C GLU A 802 64.49 25.45 36.54
N ASP A 803 64.91 25.96 35.37
CA ASP A 803 66.29 26.47 35.17
C ASP A 803 66.54 27.95 35.58
N PRO A 804 67.34 28.23 36.64
CA PRO A 804 67.68 29.57 37.11
C PRO A 804 69.02 30.11 36.58
N ASP A 805 69.73 29.42 35.67
CA ASP A 805 71.09 29.77 35.25
C ASP A 805 71.22 30.53 33.90
N GLY A 806 70.11 30.85 33.23
CA GLY A 806 70.06 31.91 32.21
C GLY A 806 70.83 31.64 30.93
N ASP A 807 70.68 30.44 30.38
CA ASP A 807 71.10 30.09 29.03
C ASP A 807 69.93 30.39 28.03
N GLU A 808 70.28 30.83 26.82
CA GLU A 808 69.50 31.78 25.98
C GLU A 808 68.24 31.25 25.24
N TRP A 809 67.63 30.11 25.63
CA TRP A 809 66.58 29.45 24.83
C TRP A 809 65.52 28.76 25.71
N VAL A 810 64.59 29.53 26.29
CA VAL A 810 63.37 29.00 26.91
C VAL A 810 62.22 29.91 26.47
N SER A 811 61.21 29.33 25.84
CA SER A 811 60.04 30.07 25.38
C SER A 811 58.97 30.15 26.49
N PRO A 812 58.22 31.27 26.62
CA PRO A 812 57.15 31.39 27.61
C PRO A 812 55.97 30.44 27.31
N ASP A 813 55.30 29.96 28.36
CA ASP A 813 54.07 29.16 28.30
C ASP A 813 53.12 29.71 29.40
N CYS A 814 52.14 30.51 28.99
CA CYS A 814 51.25 31.28 29.88
C CYS A 814 50.07 30.43 30.38
N ASN A 815 49.65 29.43 29.60
CA ASN A 815 48.52 28.56 29.89
C ASN A 815 48.93 27.23 30.53
N GLU A 816 50.25 27.03 30.70
CA GLU A 816 50.90 25.86 31.30
C GLU A 816 50.54 24.55 30.57
N ASN A 817 50.32 24.61 29.25
CA ASN A 817 49.89 23.47 28.45
C ASN A 817 51.06 22.59 27.95
N GLY A 818 52.31 23.00 28.19
CA GLY A 818 53.52 22.28 27.78
C GLY A 818 54.01 22.63 26.37
N TYR A 819 53.45 23.64 25.72
CA TYR A 819 53.91 24.19 24.46
C TYR A 819 54.33 25.65 24.64
N PRO A 820 55.31 26.14 23.87
CA PRO A 820 55.60 27.57 23.78
C PRO A 820 54.36 28.39 23.35
N ASP A 821 54.13 29.56 23.96
CA ASP A 821 53.05 30.51 23.63
C ASP A 821 53.02 30.84 22.12
N GLU A 822 54.19 30.90 21.48
CA GLU A 822 54.32 31.18 20.05
C GLU A 822 53.83 30.03 19.15
N CYS A 823 53.72 28.82 19.69
CA CYS A 823 53.23 27.64 19.00
C CYS A 823 51.73 27.40 19.25
N ASP A 824 51.14 27.97 20.29
CA ASP A 824 49.72 27.77 20.66
C ASP A 824 48.72 28.22 19.60
N LEU A 825 49.01 29.29 18.86
CA LEU A 825 48.13 29.77 17.79
C LEU A 825 48.14 28.87 16.55
N THR A 826 49.08 27.92 16.47
CA THR A 826 49.24 27.00 15.34
C THR A 826 48.70 25.59 15.62
N LEU A 827 48.36 25.31 16.89
CA LEU A 827 47.85 24.02 17.32
C LEU A 827 46.35 23.83 16.97
N PRO A 828 45.90 22.60 16.69
CA PRO A 828 44.51 22.32 16.35
C PRO A 828 43.54 22.51 17.54
N PRO A 829 42.22 22.70 17.28
CA PRO A 829 41.25 23.06 18.31
C PRO A 829 41.16 22.00 19.44
N GLY A 830 41.43 22.42 20.67
CA GLY A 830 41.46 21.57 21.86
C GLY A 830 42.86 21.38 22.47
N LEU A 831 43.92 21.81 21.79
CA LEU A 831 45.28 21.93 22.33
C LEU A 831 45.87 23.34 22.16
N GLY A 832 45.40 24.14 21.18
CA GLY A 832 45.84 25.52 20.96
C GLY A 832 44.89 26.59 21.46
N SER A 833 45.35 27.85 21.43
CA SER A 833 44.65 29.02 21.96
C SER A 833 44.10 29.94 20.86
N TYR A 834 43.10 30.77 21.21
CA TYR A 834 42.49 31.74 20.31
C TYR A 834 43.12 33.12 20.49
N ASP A 835 43.15 33.90 19.41
CA ASP A 835 43.54 35.31 19.41
C ASP A 835 42.45 36.08 18.65
N CYS A 836 41.40 36.44 19.38
CA CYS A 836 40.20 37.04 18.82
C CYS A 836 40.39 38.53 18.50
N ASN A 837 41.33 39.20 19.18
CA ASN A 837 41.66 40.61 18.93
C ASN A 837 42.79 40.79 17.89
N GLU A 838 43.32 39.69 17.35
CA GLU A 838 44.35 39.58 16.31
C GLU A 838 45.65 40.30 16.70
N ASN A 839 46.06 40.23 17.97
CA ASN A 839 47.27 40.89 18.47
C ASN A 839 48.52 39.98 18.54
N GLU A 840 48.39 38.73 18.08
CA GLU A 840 49.39 37.66 18.09
C GLU A 840 49.76 37.17 19.51
N ILE A 841 48.90 37.42 20.51
CA ILE A 841 48.98 36.89 21.87
C ILE A 841 47.68 36.12 22.14
N PRO A 842 47.74 34.91 22.72
CA PRO A 842 46.54 34.19 23.10
C PRO A 842 45.60 34.99 24.03
N ASP A 843 44.29 34.91 23.79
CA ASP A 843 43.23 35.63 24.51
C ASP A 843 43.30 35.43 26.03
N GLU A 844 43.67 34.22 26.47
CA GLU A 844 43.84 33.88 27.88
C GLU A 844 45.08 34.55 28.50
N CYS A 845 46.17 34.73 27.73
CA CYS A 845 47.33 35.50 28.17
C CYS A 845 46.96 36.99 28.27
N ASP A 846 46.12 37.51 27.37
CA ASP A 846 45.61 38.89 27.40
C ASP A 846 44.73 39.17 28.64
N ILE A 847 43.92 38.19 29.04
CA ILE A 847 43.11 38.27 30.27
C ILE A 847 44.02 38.16 31.51
N ALA A 848 45.01 37.24 31.49
CA ALA A 848 45.93 37.03 32.60
C ALA A 848 46.85 38.23 32.88
N GLU A 849 47.26 38.97 31.84
CA GLU A 849 48.07 40.19 31.97
C GLU A 849 47.25 41.47 32.20
N GLU A 850 45.92 41.36 32.36
CA GLU A 850 44.97 42.47 32.50
C GLU A 850 45.02 43.49 31.33
N THR A 851 45.43 43.06 30.13
CA THR A 851 45.45 43.89 28.92
C THR A 851 44.07 43.96 28.26
N SER A 852 43.22 42.96 28.50
CA SER A 852 41.81 42.90 28.10
C SER A 852 40.88 42.51 29.26
N CYS A 853 39.62 42.98 29.22
CA CYS A 853 38.61 42.70 30.24
C CYS A 853 37.70 41.53 29.81
N ASP A 854 37.35 40.65 30.74
CA ASP A 854 36.26 39.67 30.60
C ASP A 854 35.25 39.90 31.74
N ALA A 855 34.23 40.71 31.46
CA ALA A 855 33.25 41.10 32.47
C ALA A 855 32.18 40.02 32.71
N ASN A 856 31.97 39.11 31.76
CA ASN A 856 30.97 38.04 31.90
C ASN A 856 31.58 36.70 32.38
N ALA A 857 32.90 36.67 32.58
CA ALA A 857 33.69 35.55 33.08
C ALA A 857 33.52 34.29 32.21
N ASN A 858 33.47 34.46 30.90
CA ASN A 858 33.38 33.36 29.94
C ASN A 858 34.75 32.96 29.34
N ASP A 859 35.84 33.52 29.87
CA ASP A 859 37.22 33.36 29.41
C ASP A 859 37.46 33.86 27.97
N VAL A 860 36.63 34.80 27.50
CA VAL A 860 36.77 35.50 26.21
C VAL A 860 36.80 37.02 26.46
N PRO A 861 37.74 37.77 25.85
CA PRO A 861 37.77 39.23 25.97
C PRO A 861 36.43 39.86 25.54
N ASP A 862 35.91 40.81 26.33
CA ASP A 862 34.63 41.49 26.08
C ASP A 862 34.56 42.14 24.68
N GLU A 863 35.69 42.60 24.14
CA GLU A 863 35.77 43.18 22.80
C GLU A 863 35.50 42.17 21.68
N CYS A 864 35.57 40.88 21.99
CA CYS A 864 35.31 39.77 21.09
C CYS A 864 33.90 39.18 21.23
N ASP A 865 33.06 39.74 22.13
CA ASP A 865 31.71 39.23 22.38
C ASP A 865 30.64 39.96 21.54
N ILE A 866 30.01 39.25 20.59
CA ILE A 866 29.21 39.85 19.49
C ILE A 866 27.74 40.12 19.88
N LEU A 867 27.37 40.00 21.16
CA LEU A 867 25.97 40.13 21.65
C LEU A 867 25.76 41.19 22.74
N LEU A 868 26.35 42.38 22.61
CA LEU A 868 26.02 43.53 23.47
C LEU A 868 26.00 44.88 22.71
N GLU A 869 24.83 45.29 22.17
CA GLU A 869 24.51 46.71 21.91
C GLU A 869 23.61 47.25 23.03
N GLU A 870 24.20 47.69 24.15
CA GLU A 870 23.89 48.97 24.84
C GLU A 870 24.70 49.09 26.14
N CYS A 871 25.96 49.55 26.02
CA CYS A 871 26.62 50.36 27.06
C CYS A 871 27.21 51.60 26.38
N VAL A 872 26.39 52.64 26.20
CA VAL A 872 26.87 53.96 25.76
C VAL A 872 26.79 54.94 26.93
N ASP A 873 27.95 55.15 27.55
CA ASP A 873 28.49 56.37 28.21
C ASP A 873 29.17 55.98 29.54
N ALA A 874 30.40 56.38 29.87
CA ALA A 874 31.47 57.08 29.17
C ALA A 874 32.69 57.08 30.12
N ASN A 875 33.89 56.86 29.58
CA ASN A 875 35.22 57.18 30.15
C ASN A 875 35.61 56.61 31.53
N GLU A 876 36.76 55.91 31.50
CA GLU A 876 37.72 55.64 32.60
C GLU A 876 37.15 54.96 33.87
N ASP A 877 37.54 53.69 33.98
CA ASP A 877 37.63 52.83 35.18
C ASP A 877 36.33 52.37 35.87
N GLU A 878 36.23 51.04 36.05
CA GLU A 878 35.31 50.21 36.87
C GLU A 878 34.10 49.56 36.15
N CYS A 879 34.15 48.22 36.01
CA CYS A 879 33.03 47.34 35.66
C CYS A 879 31.94 47.32 36.76
N CYS A 880 30.66 47.18 36.40
CA CYS A 880 29.49 47.26 37.30
C CYS A 880 28.63 45.99 37.32
N ASP A 881 28.19 45.59 38.52
CA ASP A 881 27.45 44.37 38.91
C ASP A 881 25.89 44.41 38.82
N GLU A 882 25.31 43.19 38.77
CA GLU A 882 24.06 42.65 39.37
C GLU A 882 22.63 42.79 38.73
N GLU A 883 22.05 41.59 38.48
CA GLU A 883 20.70 41.05 38.76
C GLU A 883 19.36 41.56 38.15
N GLU A 884 18.53 40.53 37.85
CA GLU A 884 17.06 40.42 37.91
C GLU A 884 16.15 40.80 36.70
N SER A 885 15.55 39.74 36.11
CA SER A 885 14.09 39.48 36.07
C SER A 885 13.25 39.70 34.79
N LEU A 886 12.29 38.76 34.63
CA LEU A 886 10.90 38.89 34.12
C LEU A 886 10.57 38.86 32.61
N MET A 887 9.76 37.83 32.29
CA MET A 887 8.46 37.85 31.57
C MET A 887 8.41 38.05 30.05
N GLY A 888 7.83 37.05 29.38
CA GLY A 888 6.53 37.23 28.72
C GLY A 888 6.49 37.20 27.18
N GLY A 889 6.02 36.07 26.65
CA GLY A 889 4.88 35.93 25.72
C GLY A 889 4.83 36.68 24.38
N GLY A 890 4.45 35.92 23.33
CA GLY A 890 3.31 36.31 22.48
C GLY A 890 3.54 36.56 20.98
N GLU A 891 3.08 35.58 20.18
CA GLU A 891 2.19 35.69 19.00
C GLU A 891 2.59 36.33 17.64
N SER A 892 2.48 35.48 16.61
CA SER A 892 1.75 35.63 15.32
C SER A 892 2.31 36.51 14.19
N MET A 893 2.30 36.01 12.94
CA MET A 893 1.20 36.21 11.97
C MET A 893 1.43 35.49 10.62
N MET A 894 0.37 34.80 10.17
CA MET A 894 -0.13 34.45 8.82
C MET A 894 0.69 34.77 7.53
N SER A 895 0.69 33.84 6.55
CA SER A 895 -0.31 33.85 5.44
C SER A 895 -0.09 32.76 4.37
N SER A 896 -1.19 32.08 4.00
CA SER A 896 -1.59 31.50 2.68
C SER A 896 -0.55 31.16 1.59
N SER A 897 -0.55 29.90 1.15
CA SER A 897 -0.95 29.48 -0.22
C SER A 897 -0.78 27.97 -0.39
N SER A 898 -1.66 27.39 -1.19
CA SER A 898 -1.69 26.01 -1.66
C SER A 898 -0.66 25.80 -2.77
N GLU A 899 0.34 24.96 -2.52
CA GLU A 899 1.15 24.20 -3.49
C GLU A 899 2.00 23.21 -2.66
N GLY A 900 1.91 21.91 -2.96
CA GLY A 900 2.71 20.88 -2.27
C GLY A 900 4.19 21.01 -2.64
N PRO A 901 5.13 20.79 -1.70
CA PRO A 901 6.52 21.21 -1.87
C PRO A 901 7.37 20.13 -2.56
N CYS A 902 7.08 19.72 -3.79
CA CYS A 902 8.07 19.01 -4.62
C CYS A 902 7.78 19.20 -6.13
N ALA A 903 7.31 20.39 -6.55
CA ALA A 903 7.08 20.67 -7.98
C ALA A 903 8.27 21.34 -8.70
N GLU A 904 9.23 21.94 -7.98
CA GLU A 904 10.42 22.58 -8.58
C GLU A 904 11.73 22.39 -7.78
N LEU A 905 11.83 21.38 -6.92
CA LEU A 905 13.05 21.11 -6.13
C LEU A 905 13.88 19.95 -6.71
N THR A 906 15.19 20.01 -6.53
CA THR A 906 16.09 18.89 -6.86
C THR A 906 16.00 17.79 -5.80
N GLU A 907 16.37 16.56 -6.17
CA GLU A 907 16.27 15.36 -5.30
C GLU A 907 16.93 15.55 -3.93
N ALA A 908 18.05 16.27 -3.88
CA ALA A 908 18.76 16.59 -2.63
C ALA A 908 17.96 17.51 -1.68
N GLU A 909 17.09 18.36 -2.21
CA GLU A 909 16.29 19.32 -1.44
C GLU A 909 15.01 18.67 -0.87
N CYS A 910 14.39 17.71 -1.57
CA CYS A 910 13.29 16.91 -0.99
C CYS A 910 13.84 15.93 0.09
N TRP A 911 15.10 15.47 -0.02
CA TRP A 911 15.78 14.67 1.02
C TRP A 911 16.02 15.43 2.34
N ALA A 912 16.40 16.72 2.26
CA ALA A 912 16.60 17.54 3.46
C ALA A 912 15.29 17.80 4.21
N VAL A 913 14.18 18.00 3.48
CA VAL A 913 12.84 18.20 4.06
C VAL A 913 12.30 16.90 4.69
N PHE A 914 12.58 15.74 4.08
CA PHE A 914 12.26 14.43 4.65
C PHE A 914 13.09 14.13 5.90
N HIS A 915 14.38 14.49 5.89
CA HIS A 915 15.28 14.39 7.04
C HIS A 915 14.79 15.21 8.24
N ASP A 916 14.40 16.47 8.02
CA ASP A 916 13.86 17.34 9.09
C ASP A 916 12.49 16.88 9.61
N TRP A 917 11.66 16.27 8.75
CA TRP A 917 10.38 15.70 9.13
C TRP A 917 10.54 14.41 9.97
N ALA A 918 11.48 13.53 9.59
CA ALA A 918 11.82 12.31 10.33
C ALA A 918 12.39 12.61 11.72
N MET A 919 13.15 13.70 11.86
CA MET A 919 13.69 14.15 13.14
C MET A 919 12.62 14.68 14.13
N GLN A 920 11.42 15.06 13.65
CA GLN A 920 10.36 15.65 14.48
C GLN A 920 9.31 14.64 14.98
N GLN A 921 9.36 13.38 14.56
CA GLN A 921 8.34 12.37 14.84
C GLN A 921 8.86 11.18 15.67
N CYS A 922 9.25 11.37 16.95
CA CYS A 922 8.96 10.38 18.00
C CYS A 922 9.24 10.86 19.44
N TRP A 923 8.36 10.42 20.35
CA TRP A 923 8.28 10.72 21.78
C TRP A 923 8.58 9.49 22.66
N GLY A 924 9.07 9.71 23.88
CA GLY A 924 8.73 8.87 25.03
C GLY A 924 9.83 7.92 25.55
N PRO A 925 9.78 7.54 26.84
CA PRO A 925 10.94 6.99 27.54
C PRO A 925 10.94 5.45 27.51
N GLN A 926 11.25 4.80 26.38
CA GLN A 926 11.72 3.39 26.30
C GLN A 926 12.54 3.04 25.02
N CYS A 927 13.20 3.99 24.34
CA CYS A 927 14.16 3.66 23.28
C CYS A 927 15.61 3.72 23.79
N GLU A 928 16.22 2.56 24.05
CA GLU A 928 17.68 2.39 24.12
C GLU A 928 18.14 1.70 22.83
N SER A 929 18.71 2.52 21.94
CA SER A 929 19.55 2.29 20.74
C SER A 929 19.00 3.09 19.56
N THR A 930 19.86 3.94 18.99
CA THR A 930 19.48 4.96 18.01
C THR A 930 19.53 4.38 16.60
N GLY A 931 18.62 4.77 15.70
CA GLY A 931 18.63 4.32 14.30
C GLY A 931 19.95 4.59 13.55
N PHE A 932 20.78 5.49 14.07
CA PHE A 932 22.15 5.75 13.59
C PHE A 932 23.10 4.56 13.81
N GLU A 933 23.01 3.87 14.95
CA GLU A 933 23.85 2.70 15.27
C GLU A 933 23.44 1.46 14.46
N GLN A 934 22.14 1.31 14.18
CA GLN A 934 21.62 0.22 13.34
C GLN A 934 22.01 0.40 11.87
N PHE A 935 21.97 1.64 11.36
CA PHE A 935 22.40 1.95 10.00
C PHE A 935 23.94 1.83 9.82
N GLN A 936 24.72 2.22 10.84
CA GLN A 936 26.18 2.00 10.86
C GLN A 936 26.52 0.50 10.89
N SER A 937 25.82 -0.31 11.69
CA SER A 937 26.01 -1.77 11.69
C SER A 937 25.64 -2.41 10.36
N ALA A 938 24.55 -1.98 9.70
CA ALA A 938 24.17 -2.49 8.38
C ALA A 938 25.20 -2.11 7.30
N ARG A 939 25.69 -0.86 7.32
CA ARG A 939 26.73 -0.39 6.40
C ARG A 939 28.08 -1.07 6.63
N ALA A 940 28.45 -1.31 7.90
CA ALA A 940 29.63 -2.06 8.28
C ALA A 940 29.52 -3.53 7.82
N LYS A 941 28.35 -4.16 7.98
CA LYS A 941 28.07 -5.53 7.49
C LYS A 941 28.15 -5.62 5.97
N LEU A 942 27.65 -4.64 5.23
CA LEU A 942 27.74 -4.57 3.77
C LEU A 942 29.18 -4.35 3.26
N ALA A 943 30.00 -3.63 4.04
CA ALA A 943 31.43 -3.46 3.75
C ALA A 943 32.25 -4.72 4.09
N GLU A 944 31.88 -5.42 5.17
CA GLU A 944 32.45 -6.71 5.62
C GLU A 944 32.15 -7.83 4.61
N LEU A 945 31.01 -7.75 3.92
CA LEU A 945 30.59 -8.66 2.84
C LEU A 945 31.16 -8.30 1.44
N GLY A 946 32.01 -7.27 1.33
CA GLY A 946 32.66 -6.89 0.07
C GLY A 946 31.76 -6.28 -1.01
N LEU A 947 30.52 -5.89 -0.68
CA LEU A 947 29.49 -5.44 -1.63
C LEU A 947 29.52 -3.93 -1.93
N LEU A 948 30.61 -3.24 -1.63
CA LEU A 948 30.81 -1.87 -2.07
C LEU A 948 31.28 -1.85 -3.54
N PHE A 949 30.36 -1.60 -4.47
CA PHE A 949 30.71 -1.24 -5.85
C PHE A 949 31.48 0.10 -5.85
N GLY A 950 32.79 0.02 -6.01
CA GLY A 950 33.64 1.18 -6.29
C GLY A 950 33.58 1.58 -7.76
N ASN A 951 32.67 2.48 -8.14
CA ASN A 951 32.89 3.59 -9.08
C ASN A 951 31.67 4.54 -9.12
N PRO A 952 31.79 5.87 -8.99
CA PRO A 952 30.65 6.80 -9.06
C PRO A 952 30.11 7.05 -10.49
N GLU A 953 30.61 6.34 -11.51
CA GLU A 953 30.15 6.43 -12.90
C GLU A 953 29.93 5.03 -13.51
N SER A 954 28.85 4.34 -13.12
CA SER A 954 28.20 3.31 -13.95
C SER A 954 26.76 3.07 -13.51
#